data_AF-A0A7S1FBB0-F1
#
_entry.id   AF-A0A7S1FBB0-F1
#
_cell.length_a   1.000
_cell.length_b   1.000
_cell.length_c   1.000
_cell.angle_alpha   90.00
_cell.angle_beta   90.00
_cell.angle_gamma   90.00
#
_symmetry.space_group_name_H-M   'P 1'
#
loop_
_entity.id
_entity.type
_entity.pdbx_description
1 polymer ?
#
loop_
_entity_poly.entity_id
_entity_poly.type
_entity_poly.pdbx_seq_one_letter_code
_entity_poly.pdbx_strand_id
1 'polypeptide(L)'
;MVKHFHPFKFAEPGEQHWQGFCPNCKRPLEVKTIDRPVTWRYPAHRVRGKFAYVITLWGSSRSYVLGALVLGHSIRKTGTPHSLVCLHTDDVPPGLVKLLSTVWDCRVVTHVPATKNLSWSEQADRFEHVFTKLRALGLVEFEKILMMDIDLLVTSNIDDLFQMRAPAAMKRGTNLGSWPTKHGDTLDGRRFFLGAGSGKYSWGQGTGINAGVMLWEPKTEVLDAMLAELIEPYHPGHVRGNGPEQDYLSRYWADSPWSHIGVEYNFQLHQMYNMLHPHVVHSAERIKFVEDFSRIKIIHFSGEPAAKPWHRVLDKRYAHLWPGREHDKEYAAIFAEEFHGYWLWIARDKSAWDKAAEHKKWNGGLSTFRRMEDGVLYENVAENTYGEAAEEILRRVDLPKTATEGVTRVLEQSLTAWFDAFESVQSYLGFDVAARLDAAALPKEEPAGDPEFAWKTTWFLTPPVSRLAPPPQRSAWSAWEPSPSSPTHGASPTNGAAPTNGAAPTPARARQGPQPRIQYRNEGGWMHEFISNRGAGEKMTKASVVCSARQGSEFVLFTEDGSDAREDGDEARGVFAKVVGQPMRPFSLRDGDVSAIDIWVSNLAKGDVVLIAIVGLSAELIKKLLVSLSPLGVPSGPVAPECRALATGGTVQSSTTWSSTHASLDVAYATVPILAAE
;
A
#
# COMPACT_ATOMS: atom_id res chain seq x y z
N MET A 1 25.08 40.46 26.85
CA MET A 1 26.32 39.90 26.26
C MET A 1 26.01 38.45 25.89
N VAL A 2 25.60 38.18 24.65
CA VAL A 2 26.47 37.91 23.49
C VAL A 2 27.36 36.68 23.72
N LYS A 3 27.09 35.62 22.95
CA LYS A 3 27.98 34.60 22.35
C LYS A 3 27.09 33.41 21.97
N HIS A 4 26.99 32.87 20.76
CA HIS A 4 27.50 33.17 19.45
C HIS A 4 26.50 32.54 18.47
N PHE A 5 26.24 33.20 17.34
CA PHE A 5 25.83 32.49 16.14
C PHE A 5 26.84 31.37 15.93
N HIS A 6 26.41 30.12 15.79
CA HIS A 6 27.28 29.21 15.06
C HIS A 6 27.25 29.72 13.62
N PRO A 7 28.40 30.19 13.10
CA PRO A 7 28.51 30.46 11.68
C PRO A 7 28.25 29.14 10.96
N PHE A 8 27.87 29.21 9.69
CA PHE A 8 28.22 28.16 8.75
C PHE A 8 29.64 27.69 9.12
N LYS A 9 29.76 26.47 9.63
CA LYS A 9 31.08 25.82 9.64
C LYS A 9 31.38 25.65 8.17
N PHE A 10 32.15 26.59 7.62
CA PHE A 10 33.12 26.20 6.62
C PHE A 10 33.91 25.08 7.28
N ALA A 11 33.71 23.87 6.76
CA ALA A 11 34.58 22.75 7.06
C ALA A 11 36.02 23.25 6.98
N GLU A 12 36.85 22.84 7.93
CA GLU A 12 38.30 22.93 7.73
C GLU A 12 38.65 22.33 6.36
N PRO A 13 39.70 22.82 5.68
CA PRO A 13 40.00 22.35 4.33
C PRO A 13 40.31 20.85 4.36
N GLY A 14 39.35 20.02 3.93
CA GLY A 14 39.50 18.56 3.84
C GLY A 14 38.19 17.76 3.85
N GLU A 15 37.16 18.16 4.58
CA GLU A 15 35.96 17.32 4.73
C GLU A 15 34.65 18.14 4.81
N GLN A 16 34.07 18.46 3.64
CA GLN A 16 32.72 19.00 3.49
C GLN A 16 31.70 17.93 3.83
N HIS A 17 30.93 18.15 4.89
CA HIS A 17 29.82 17.29 5.29
C HIS A 17 28.51 18.06 5.15
N TRP A 18 27.55 17.48 4.43
CA TRP A 18 26.24 18.06 4.16
C TRP A 18 25.16 17.03 4.49
N GLN A 19 24.13 17.47 5.20
CA GLN A 19 22.93 16.67 5.46
C GLN A 19 21.71 17.46 4.97
N GLY A 20 20.82 16.78 4.25
CA GLY A 20 19.59 17.37 3.76
C GLY A 20 18.65 16.31 3.21
N PHE A 21 17.70 16.70 2.37
CA PHE A 21 16.72 15.77 1.82
C PHE A 21 16.72 15.85 0.30
N CYS A 22 16.57 14.71 -0.38
CA CYS A 22 16.40 14.67 -1.82
C CYS A 22 15.20 15.55 -2.20
N PRO A 23 15.36 16.56 -3.07
CA PRO A 23 14.28 17.48 -3.39
C PRO A 23 13.11 16.80 -4.11
N ASN A 24 13.35 15.64 -4.74
CA ASN A 24 12.34 14.89 -5.47
C ASN A 24 11.60 13.87 -4.60
N CYS A 25 12.32 12.94 -3.94
CA CYS A 25 11.68 11.85 -3.19
C CYS A 25 11.68 12.05 -1.65
N LYS A 26 12.20 13.18 -1.16
CA LYS A 26 12.24 13.57 0.26
C LYS A 26 12.98 12.62 1.20
N ARG A 27 13.83 11.72 0.68
CA ARG A 27 14.71 10.88 1.51
C ARG A 27 15.85 11.68 2.14
N PRO A 28 16.30 11.34 3.36
CA PRO A 28 17.50 11.92 3.94
C PRO A 28 18.71 11.62 3.04
N LEU A 29 19.52 12.64 2.80
CA LEU A 29 20.79 12.57 2.09
C LEU A 29 21.88 13.06 3.03
N GLU A 30 22.94 12.26 3.12
CA GLU A 30 24.19 12.65 3.77
C GLU A 30 25.30 12.61 2.72
N VAL A 31 25.92 13.75 2.46
CA VAL A 31 26.99 13.91 1.46
C VAL A 31 28.25 14.32 2.20
N LYS A 32 29.34 13.57 2.04
CA LYS A 32 30.65 13.88 2.62
C LYS A 32 31.69 13.91 1.51
N THR A 33 32.54 14.94 1.45
CA THR A 33 33.77 14.87 0.64
C THR A 33 34.79 14.06 1.41
N ILE A 34 35.36 13.07 0.74
CA ILE A 34 36.37 12.18 1.30
C ILE A 34 37.67 12.37 0.51
N ASP A 35 38.78 12.61 1.21
CA ASP A 35 40.10 12.84 0.58
C ASP A 35 40.74 11.55 -0.01
N ARG A 36 40.10 10.40 0.21
CA ARG A 36 40.42 9.11 -0.41
C ARG A 36 39.13 8.41 -0.76
N PRO A 37 39.09 7.60 -1.85
CA PRO A 37 37.95 6.72 -2.04
C PRO A 37 37.81 5.85 -0.78
N VAL A 38 36.62 5.83 -0.19
CA VAL A 38 36.24 4.79 0.76
C VAL A 38 36.35 3.51 -0.04
N THR A 39 37.47 2.80 0.11
CA THR A 39 37.48 1.39 -0.20
C THR A 39 36.59 0.77 0.86
N TRP A 40 35.31 0.61 0.54
CA TRP A 40 34.54 -0.48 1.09
C TRP A 40 35.36 -1.73 0.78
N ARG A 41 36.13 -2.19 1.77
CA ARG A 41 36.61 -3.56 1.75
C ARG A 41 35.41 -4.42 2.09
N TYR A 42 34.57 -4.63 1.07
CA TYR A 42 33.88 -5.90 1.00
C TYR A 42 34.96 -6.97 1.14
N PRO A 43 34.79 -7.99 2.00
CA PRO A 43 35.64 -9.16 1.91
C PRO A 43 35.68 -9.55 0.43
N ALA A 44 36.89 -9.69 -0.11
CA ALA A 44 37.09 -10.12 -1.49
C ALA A 44 36.60 -11.56 -1.62
N HIS A 45 35.29 -11.75 -1.66
CA HIS A 45 34.69 -12.95 -2.18
C HIS A 45 34.94 -12.94 -3.67
N ARG A 46 35.41 -14.07 -4.18
CA ARG A 46 35.68 -14.30 -5.59
C ARG A 46 34.41 -13.98 -6.38
N VAL A 47 34.29 -12.76 -6.92
CA VAL A 47 33.15 -12.37 -7.75
C VAL A 47 33.18 -13.26 -8.98
N ARG A 48 32.16 -14.10 -9.15
CA ARG A 48 31.91 -14.83 -10.40
C ARG A 48 30.82 -14.08 -11.17
N GLY A 49 31.20 -13.30 -12.17
CA GLY A 49 30.26 -12.66 -13.11
C GLY A 49 29.65 -11.33 -12.63
N LYS A 50 29.19 -10.53 -13.60
CA LYS A 50 28.56 -9.21 -13.39
C LYS A 50 27.12 -9.28 -12.88
N PHE A 51 26.47 -10.43 -13.01
CA PHE A 51 25.08 -10.66 -12.68
C PHE A 51 24.93 -11.87 -11.76
N ALA A 52 23.82 -11.93 -11.02
CA ALA A 52 23.51 -13.07 -10.16
C ALA A 52 22.02 -13.43 -10.14
N TYR A 53 21.75 -14.72 -10.00
CA TYR A 53 20.47 -15.25 -9.54
C TYR A 53 20.49 -15.29 -8.01
N VAL A 54 19.44 -14.78 -7.37
CA VAL A 54 19.39 -14.62 -5.93
C VAL A 54 18.11 -15.23 -5.35
N ILE A 55 18.26 -16.05 -4.31
CA ILE A 55 17.16 -16.54 -3.48
C ILE A 55 17.34 -16.09 -2.03
N THR A 56 16.28 -16.15 -1.24
CA THR A 56 16.34 -15.89 0.20
C THR A 56 15.66 -17.01 0.99
N LEU A 57 16.31 -17.47 2.06
CA LEU A 57 15.83 -18.53 2.94
C LEU A 57 15.88 -18.11 4.41
N TRP A 58 14.96 -18.64 5.20
CA TRP A 58 14.92 -18.48 6.65
C TRP A 58 14.27 -19.70 7.29
N GLY A 59 14.52 -19.91 8.57
CA GLY A 59 14.01 -21.03 9.35
C GLY A 59 14.58 -22.39 8.94
N SER A 60 13.91 -23.45 9.38
CA SER A 60 14.41 -24.83 9.31
C SER A 60 13.71 -25.72 8.27
N SER A 61 13.01 -25.14 7.30
CA SER A 61 12.21 -25.89 6.31
C SER A 61 13.08 -26.69 5.35
N ARG A 62 13.09 -28.03 5.53
CA ARG A 62 13.73 -28.98 4.59
C ARG A 62 13.14 -28.86 3.17
N SER A 63 11.83 -28.65 3.08
CA SER A 63 11.11 -28.46 1.82
C SER A 63 11.63 -27.26 1.04
N TYR A 64 11.92 -26.16 1.73
CA TYR A 64 12.44 -24.94 1.10
C TYR A 64 13.88 -25.13 0.61
N VAL A 65 14.71 -25.85 1.37
CA VAL A 65 16.06 -26.22 0.95
C VAL A 65 16.02 -27.12 -0.28
N LEU A 66 15.10 -28.09 -0.32
CA LEU A 66 14.94 -28.96 -1.50
C LEU A 66 14.53 -28.15 -2.74
N GLY A 67 13.56 -27.24 -2.62
CA GLY A 67 13.17 -26.33 -3.69
C GLY A 67 14.36 -25.50 -4.20
N ALA A 68 15.14 -24.92 -3.28
CA ALA A 68 16.35 -24.16 -3.61
C ALA A 68 17.42 -24.99 -4.32
N LEU A 69 17.67 -26.24 -3.90
CA LEU A 69 18.63 -27.13 -4.57
C LEU A 69 18.20 -27.44 -6.01
N VAL A 70 16.92 -27.79 -6.21
CA VAL A 70 16.36 -28.09 -7.53
C VAL A 70 16.41 -26.86 -8.43
N LEU A 71 15.99 -25.69 -7.94
CA LEU A 71 16.04 -24.44 -8.68
C LEU A 71 17.48 -24.09 -9.11
N GLY A 72 18.42 -24.08 -8.18
CA GLY A 72 19.80 -23.70 -8.49
C GLY A 72 20.48 -24.67 -9.45
N HIS A 73 20.19 -25.97 -9.32
CA HIS A 73 20.66 -26.96 -10.28
C HIS A 73 20.06 -26.78 -11.66
N SER A 74 18.74 -26.51 -11.74
CA SER A 74 18.06 -26.24 -13.01
C SER A 74 18.66 -25.04 -13.74
N ILE A 75 18.97 -23.95 -13.01
CA ILE A 75 19.64 -22.76 -13.56
C ILE A 75 21.04 -23.12 -14.07
N ARG A 76 21.87 -23.81 -13.28
CA ARG A 76 23.23 -24.22 -13.69
C ARG A 76 23.23 -25.08 -14.96
N LYS A 77 22.24 -25.97 -15.09
CA LYS A 77 22.10 -26.86 -16.26
C LYS A 77 21.85 -26.08 -17.56
N THR A 78 21.36 -24.85 -17.49
CA THR A 78 21.20 -23.97 -18.67
C THR A 78 22.53 -23.40 -19.19
N GLY A 79 23.64 -23.64 -18.51
CA GLY A 79 24.96 -23.16 -18.91
C GLY A 79 25.23 -21.68 -18.58
N THR A 80 24.41 -21.07 -17.71
CA THR A 80 24.62 -19.68 -17.30
C THR A 80 26.02 -19.46 -16.70
N PRO A 81 26.73 -18.37 -17.07
CA PRO A 81 28.01 -18.01 -16.48
C PRO A 81 27.85 -17.17 -15.20
N HIS A 82 26.61 -16.83 -14.83
CA HIS A 82 26.31 -15.88 -13.75
C HIS A 82 26.32 -16.54 -12.36
N SER A 83 26.50 -15.72 -11.33
CA SER A 83 26.53 -16.21 -9.95
C SER A 83 25.17 -16.72 -9.50
N LEU A 84 25.18 -17.70 -8.60
CA LEU A 84 23.99 -18.16 -7.87
C LEU A 84 24.23 -17.87 -6.40
N VAL A 85 23.48 -16.94 -5.82
CA VAL A 85 23.62 -16.48 -4.43
C VAL A 85 22.39 -16.86 -3.62
N CYS A 86 22.61 -17.44 -2.44
CA CYS A 86 21.54 -17.72 -1.48
C CYS A 86 21.76 -16.86 -0.25
N LEU A 87 20.88 -15.88 -0.03
CA LEU A 87 20.84 -15.15 1.23
C LEU A 87 20.09 -16.01 2.25
N HIS A 88 20.64 -16.20 3.44
CA HIS A 88 19.96 -16.96 4.48
C HIS A 88 20.11 -16.28 5.84
N THR A 89 19.12 -16.44 6.70
CA THR A 89 19.22 -15.99 8.10
C THR A 89 19.99 -17.01 8.95
N ASP A 90 20.40 -16.58 10.13
CA ASP A 90 21.18 -17.37 11.09
C ASP A 90 20.35 -18.48 11.76
N ASP A 91 19.02 -18.39 11.70
CA ASP A 91 18.07 -19.42 12.12
C ASP A 91 17.97 -20.62 11.16
N VAL A 92 18.65 -20.57 10.00
CA VAL A 92 18.77 -21.73 9.10
C VAL A 92 19.81 -22.71 9.64
N PRO A 93 19.44 -23.97 9.92
CA PRO A 93 20.36 -24.97 10.45
C PRO A 93 21.66 -25.10 9.64
N PRO A 94 22.85 -25.13 10.27
CA PRO A 94 24.13 -25.22 9.58
C PRO A 94 24.25 -26.44 8.65
N GLY A 95 23.62 -27.57 9.01
CA GLY A 95 23.56 -28.76 8.16
C GLY A 95 22.82 -28.49 6.83
N LEU A 96 21.74 -27.73 6.89
CA LEU A 96 20.97 -27.32 5.70
C LEU A 96 21.73 -26.28 4.87
N VAL A 97 22.39 -25.31 5.51
CA VAL A 97 23.30 -24.36 4.82
C VAL A 97 24.42 -25.10 4.08
N LYS A 98 25.01 -26.13 4.72
CA LYS A 98 26.04 -26.96 4.08
C LYS A 98 25.51 -27.65 2.82
N LEU A 99 24.27 -28.15 2.83
CA LEU A 99 23.66 -28.72 1.63
C LEU A 99 23.46 -27.65 0.55
N LEU A 100 22.90 -26.48 0.90
CA LEU A 100 22.72 -25.37 -0.04
C LEU A 100 24.02 -24.93 -0.69
N SER A 101 25.13 -24.90 0.08
CA SER A 101 26.45 -24.46 -0.40
C SER A 101 27.04 -25.31 -1.53
N THR A 102 26.47 -26.49 -1.79
CA THR A 102 26.83 -27.34 -2.95
C THR A 102 26.37 -26.73 -4.28
N VAL A 103 25.31 -25.91 -4.24
CA VAL A 103 24.66 -25.29 -5.41
C VAL A 103 24.71 -23.76 -5.37
N TRP A 104 24.72 -23.15 -4.20
CA TRP A 104 24.63 -21.69 -4.03
C TRP A 104 25.85 -21.12 -3.29
N ASP A 105 26.21 -19.89 -3.62
CA ASP A 105 27.04 -19.04 -2.76
C ASP A 105 26.17 -18.56 -1.59
N CYS A 106 26.23 -19.27 -0.47
CA CYS A 106 25.40 -19.00 0.71
C CYS A 106 25.99 -17.87 1.56
N ARG A 107 25.16 -16.87 1.87
CA ARG A 107 25.55 -15.69 2.64
C ARG A 107 24.56 -15.40 3.74
N VAL A 108 25.06 -15.20 4.95
CA VAL A 108 24.24 -14.87 6.12
C VAL A 108 23.73 -13.43 6.00
N VAL A 109 22.45 -13.21 6.28
CA VAL A 109 21.79 -11.91 6.39
C VAL A 109 20.90 -11.88 7.63
N THR A 110 20.49 -10.69 8.07
CA THR A 110 19.54 -10.55 9.17
C THR A 110 18.12 -10.43 8.67
N HIS A 111 17.17 -10.92 9.45
CA HIS A 111 15.75 -10.68 9.23
C HIS A 111 15.45 -9.19 9.04
N VAL A 112 14.46 -8.91 8.19
CA VAL A 112 13.94 -7.57 8.00
C VAL A 112 12.63 -7.44 8.78
N PRO A 113 12.59 -6.59 9.83
CA PRO A 113 11.34 -6.31 10.53
C PRO A 113 10.42 -5.47 9.64
N ALA A 114 9.12 -5.70 9.75
CA ALA A 114 8.11 -4.91 9.05
C ALA A 114 6.87 -4.71 9.95
N THR A 115 6.17 -3.60 9.77
CA THR A 115 4.91 -3.36 10.47
C THR A 115 3.83 -4.36 10.07
N LYS A 116 2.99 -4.75 11.03
CA LYS A 116 1.84 -5.64 10.81
C LYS A 116 0.75 -5.02 9.92
N ASN A 117 0.84 -3.71 9.64
CA ASN A 117 -0.12 -2.99 8.80
C ASN A 117 0.06 -3.19 7.29
N LEU A 118 0.99 -4.05 6.85
CA LEU A 118 1.23 -4.34 5.43
C LEU A 118 0.46 -5.57 4.91
N SER A 119 -0.02 -6.44 5.79
CA SER A 119 -0.84 -7.60 5.46
C SER A 119 -2.19 -7.55 6.15
N TRP A 120 -3.15 -8.33 5.66
CA TRP A 120 -4.35 -8.64 6.42
C TRP A 120 -3.99 -9.55 7.60
N SER A 121 -4.63 -9.36 8.75
CA SER A 121 -4.26 -10.03 10.02
C SER A 121 -4.26 -11.55 9.94
N GLU A 122 -5.11 -12.13 9.09
CA GLU A 122 -5.21 -13.59 8.85
C GLU A 122 -4.02 -14.16 8.04
N GLN A 123 -3.14 -13.31 7.50
CA GLN A 123 -2.00 -13.70 6.67
C GLN A 123 -0.66 -13.24 7.25
N ALA A 124 -0.65 -12.60 8.43
CA ALA A 124 0.54 -11.99 9.02
C ALA A 124 1.67 -13.01 9.23
N ASP A 125 1.35 -14.20 9.76
CA ASP A 125 2.34 -15.23 10.06
C ASP A 125 2.98 -15.82 8.80
N ARG A 126 2.22 -15.94 7.69
CA ARG A 126 2.74 -16.43 6.40
C ARG A 126 3.82 -15.51 5.82
N PHE A 127 3.73 -14.22 6.10
CA PHE A 127 4.58 -13.20 5.48
C PHE A 127 5.53 -12.52 6.47
N GLU A 128 5.61 -12.99 7.71
CA GLU A 128 6.35 -12.35 8.80
C GLU A 128 7.80 -12.01 8.45
N HIS A 129 8.44 -12.81 7.59
CA HIS A 129 9.83 -12.64 7.18
C HIS A 129 10.02 -12.40 5.68
N VAL A 130 8.94 -12.21 4.91
CA VAL A 130 9.03 -12.10 3.43
C VAL A 130 9.88 -10.93 2.96
N PHE A 131 9.94 -9.84 3.74
CA PHE A 131 10.77 -8.67 3.44
C PHE A 131 12.27 -8.92 3.61
N THR A 132 12.69 -10.05 4.17
CA THR A 132 14.11 -10.44 4.24
C THR A 132 14.73 -10.52 2.84
N LYS A 133 13.92 -10.77 1.80
CA LYS A 133 14.31 -10.71 0.38
C LYS A 133 14.98 -9.39 -0.01
N LEU A 134 14.57 -8.28 0.61
CA LEU A 134 15.12 -6.95 0.29
C LEU A 134 16.62 -6.86 0.55
N ARG A 135 17.18 -7.71 1.43
CA ARG A 135 18.63 -7.79 1.68
C ARG A 135 19.44 -8.01 0.40
N ALA A 136 18.84 -8.57 -0.66
CA ALA A 136 19.46 -8.71 -1.96
C ALA A 136 19.82 -7.38 -2.64
N LEU A 137 19.14 -6.27 -2.31
CA LEU A 137 19.54 -4.92 -2.76
C LEU A 137 20.90 -4.47 -2.20
N GLY A 138 21.42 -5.12 -1.17
CA GLY A 138 22.75 -4.88 -0.63
C GLY A 138 23.89 -5.57 -1.39
N LEU A 139 23.58 -6.40 -2.40
CA LEU A 139 24.56 -7.11 -3.22
C LEU A 139 25.15 -6.21 -4.33
N VAL A 140 25.70 -5.07 -3.93
CA VAL A 140 26.18 -3.99 -4.83
C VAL A 140 27.44 -4.36 -5.62
N GLU A 141 28.03 -5.53 -5.38
CA GLU A 141 29.08 -6.08 -6.25
C GLU A 141 28.55 -6.60 -7.59
N PHE A 142 27.23 -6.81 -7.73
CA PHE A 142 26.58 -7.17 -8.98
C PHE A 142 25.92 -5.96 -9.63
N GLU A 143 26.00 -5.88 -10.97
CA GLU A 143 25.35 -4.84 -11.76
C GLU A 143 23.83 -4.99 -11.73
N LYS A 144 23.36 -6.23 -11.87
CA LYS A 144 21.94 -6.60 -11.76
C LYS A 144 21.80 -7.97 -11.12
N ILE A 145 20.70 -8.16 -10.41
CA ILE A 145 20.33 -9.45 -9.84
C ILE A 145 18.93 -9.86 -10.28
N LEU A 146 18.72 -11.16 -10.45
CA LEU A 146 17.40 -11.74 -10.62
C LEU A 146 16.99 -12.33 -9.27
N MET A 147 16.14 -11.61 -8.54
CA MET A 147 15.53 -12.09 -7.31
C MET A 147 14.44 -13.10 -7.63
N MET A 148 14.53 -14.29 -7.03
CA MET A 148 13.71 -15.45 -7.37
C MET A 148 13.09 -16.10 -6.13
N ASP A 149 11.84 -16.52 -6.25
CA ASP A 149 11.23 -17.44 -5.29
C ASP A 149 11.83 -18.84 -5.44
N ILE A 150 11.78 -19.62 -4.36
CA ILE A 150 12.34 -20.99 -4.32
C ILE A 150 11.39 -22.05 -4.91
N ASP A 151 10.14 -21.70 -5.17
CA ASP A 151 9.12 -22.58 -5.75
C ASP A 151 9.05 -22.44 -7.29
N LEU A 152 10.23 -22.26 -7.89
CA LEU A 152 10.44 -22.12 -9.32
C LEU A 152 11.23 -23.30 -9.89
N LEU A 153 11.07 -23.52 -11.20
CA LEU A 153 11.94 -24.38 -12.01
C LEU A 153 12.30 -23.68 -13.31
N VAL A 154 13.58 -23.63 -13.65
CA VAL A 154 14.06 -23.06 -14.91
C VAL A 154 14.27 -24.19 -15.93
N THR A 155 13.61 -24.09 -17.09
CA THR A 155 13.61 -25.12 -18.15
C THR A 155 14.56 -24.79 -19.30
N SER A 156 14.94 -23.52 -19.47
CA SER A 156 15.84 -23.02 -20.51
C SER A 156 16.66 -21.83 -20.01
N ASN A 157 17.74 -21.46 -20.70
CA ASN A 157 18.53 -20.29 -20.33
C ASN A 157 17.67 -19.00 -20.34
N ILE A 158 17.83 -18.19 -19.29
CA ILE A 158 17.08 -16.94 -19.02
C ILE A 158 18.02 -15.74 -18.77
N ASP A 159 19.28 -15.83 -19.22
CA ASP A 159 20.29 -14.78 -19.04
C ASP A 159 19.91 -13.49 -19.78
N ASP A 160 19.04 -13.59 -20.80
CA ASP A 160 18.50 -12.46 -21.55
C ASP A 160 17.72 -11.47 -20.68
N LEU A 161 17.16 -11.92 -19.54
CA LEU A 161 16.52 -11.03 -18.56
C LEU A 161 17.49 -9.96 -18.03
N PHE A 162 18.79 -10.25 -17.90
CA PHE A 162 19.77 -9.26 -17.41
C PHE A 162 19.99 -8.09 -18.39
N GLN A 163 19.58 -8.23 -19.66
CA GLN A 163 19.64 -7.15 -20.66
C GLN A 163 18.50 -6.13 -20.48
N MET A 164 17.46 -6.47 -19.72
CA MET A 164 16.34 -5.56 -19.47
C MET A 164 16.72 -4.44 -18.51
N ARG A 165 15.93 -3.37 -18.52
CA ARG A 165 16.05 -2.27 -17.57
C ARG A 165 15.35 -2.62 -16.26
N ALA A 166 16.03 -2.47 -15.14
CA ALA A 166 15.45 -2.65 -13.80
C ALA A 166 14.64 -1.39 -13.36
N PRO A 167 13.62 -1.54 -12.49
CA PRO A 167 13.06 -2.82 -12.05
C PRO A 167 12.25 -3.49 -13.18
N ALA A 168 12.33 -4.81 -13.25
CA ALA A 168 11.52 -5.61 -14.19
C ALA A 168 10.79 -6.74 -13.47
N ALA A 169 9.52 -6.96 -13.80
CA ALA A 169 8.69 -8.04 -13.25
C ALA A 169 7.49 -8.34 -14.14
N MET A 170 6.84 -9.49 -13.92
CA MET A 170 5.60 -9.83 -14.62
C MET A 170 4.44 -9.02 -14.04
N LYS A 171 3.70 -8.28 -14.86
CA LYS A 171 2.44 -7.63 -14.44
C LYS A 171 1.38 -8.71 -14.14
N ARG A 172 0.69 -8.59 -13.01
CA ARG A 172 -0.45 -9.46 -12.68
C ARG A 172 -1.67 -9.16 -13.54
N GLY A 173 -2.41 -10.21 -13.84
CA GLY A 173 -3.67 -10.17 -14.57
C GLY A 173 -3.69 -11.12 -15.75
N THR A 174 -4.76 -11.04 -16.53
CA THR A 174 -5.04 -11.89 -17.69
C THR A 174 -4.43 -11.35 -18.99
N ASN A 175 -3.84 -10.15 -18.95
CA ASN A 175 -3.28 -9.43 -20.10
C ASN A 175 -4.26 -9.29 -21.28
N LEU A 176 -5.56 -9.16 -20.95
CA LEU A 176 -6.63 -9.01 -21.94
C LEU A 176 -6.74 -7.55 -22.38
N GLY A 177 -6.67 -7.31 -23.68
CA GLY A 177 -6.86 -5.99 -24.29
C GLY A 177 -6.42 -5.99 -25.75
N SER A 178 -6.81 -4.95 -26.50
CA SER A 178 -6.41 -4.78 -27.91
C SER A 178 -4.89 -4.64 -28.10
N TRP A 179 -4.18 -4.29 -27.02
CA TRP A 179 -2.73 -4.11 -26.97
C TRP A 179 -2.17 -4.80 -25.72
N PRO A 180 -2.03 -6.14 -25.74
CA PRO A 180 -1.48 -6.88 -24.61
C PRO A 180 -0.01 -6.49 -24.38
N THR A 181 0.39 -6.39 -23.12
CA THR A 181 1.78 -6.07 -22.75
C THR A 181 2.67 -7.26 -23.13
N LYS A 182 3.76 -7.01 -23.85
CA LYS A 182 4.73 -8.03 -24.28
C LYS A 182 5.98 -7.98 -23.43
N HIS A 183 6.73 -9.07 -23.42
CA HIS A 183 8.05 -9.10 -22.80
C HIS A 183 8.94 -7.96 -23.33
N GLY A 184 9.55 -7.20 -22.42
CA GLY A 184 10.39 -6.04 -22.74
C GLY A 184 9.64 -4.71 -22.83
N ASP A 185 8.31 -4.71 -22.89
CA ASP A 185 7.52 -3.46 -22.89
C ASP A 185 7.74 -2.66 -21.61
N THR A 186 7.62 -1.33 -21.72
CA THR A 186 7.63 -0.47 -20.53
C THR A 186 6.28 -0.53 -19.82
N LEU A 187 6.31 -0.74 -18.51
CA LEU A 187 5.12 -0.66 -17.65
C LEU A 187 5.07 0.70 -16.94
N ASP A 188 3.88 1.29 -16.94
CA ASP A 188 3.56 2.46 -16.12
C ASP A 188 2.99 1.98 -14.78
N GLY A 189 3.82 2.01 -13.73
CA GLY A 189 3.45 1.54 -12.39
C GLY A 189 2.30 2.31 -11.75
N ARG A 190 2.02 3.54 -12.19
CA ARG A 190 0.86 4.33 -11.74
C ARG A 190 -0.46 3.65 -12.08
N ARG A 191 -0.49 2.81 -13.13
CA ARG A 191 -1.67 2.01 -13.53
C ARG A 191 -1.94 0.81 -12.63
N PHE A 192 -1.09 0.56 -11.63
CA PHE A 192 -1.38 -0.42 -10.58
C PHE A 192 -2.46 0.06 -9.61
N PHE A 193 -2.63 1.39 -9.52
CA PHE A 193 -3.66 2.04 -8.73
C PHE A 193 -4.89 2.33 -9.59
N LEU A 194 -6.06 2.12 -9.01
CA LEU A 194 -7.34 2.41 -9.65
C LEU A 194 -7.81 3.81 -9.24
N GLY A 195 -8.62 4.43 -10.10
CA GLY A 195 -9.31 5.68 -9.78
C GLY A 195 -10.61 5.45 -8.99
N ALA A 196 -11.46 6.47 -8.93
CA ALA A 196 -12.80 6.36 -8.36
C ALA A 196 -13.62 5.26 -9.06
N GLY A 197 -14.19 4.35 -8.28
CA GLY A 197 -15.10 3.30 -8.75
C GLY A 197 -15.99 2.74 -7.64
N SER A 198 -16.94 1.88 -7.99
CA SER A 198 -17.87 1.23 -7.04
C SER A 198 -17.29 -0.03 -6.36
N GLY A 199 -16.10 -0.47 -6.77
CA GLY A 199 -15.45 -1.67 -6.26
C GLY A 199 -14.63 -1.42 -4.99
N LYS A 200 -14.27 -2.50 -4.28
CA LYS A 200 -13.48 -2.49 -3.04
C LYS A 200 -12.06 -1.90 -3.17
N TYR A 201 -11.61 -1.63 -4.40
CA TYR A 201 -10.29 -1.10 -4.72
C TYR A 201 -10.35 0.35 -5.27
N SER A 202 -11.49 1.05 -5.12
CA SER A 202 -11.61 2.48 -5.47
C SER A 202 -10.49 3.29 -4.82
N TRP A 203 -9.74 4.05 -5.61
CA TRP A 203 -8.53 4.79 -5.18
C TRP A 203 -7.39 3.94 -4.60
N GLY A 204 -7.54 2.61 -4.59
CA GLY A 204 -6.56 1.68 -4.04
C GLY A 204 -5.74 0.98 -5.11
N GLN A 205 -4.78 0.16 -4.67
CA GLN A 205 -4.03 -0.72 -5.56
C GLN A 205 -4.94 -1.87 -6.04
N GLY A 206 -5.32 -1.85 -7.32
CA GLY A 206 -6.16 -2.89 -7.93
C GLY A 206 -5.40 -3.99 -8.67
N THR A 207 -4.14 -3.75 -9.01
CA THR A 207 -3.23 -4.75 -9.59
C THR A 207 -1.78 -4.50 -9.14
N GLY A 208 -0.80 -5.18 -9.73
CA GLY A 208 0.61 -4.98 -9.43
C GLY A 208 1.47 -5.93 -10.24
N ILE A 209 2.67 -6.24 -9.75
CA ILE A 209 3.55 -7.24 -10.35
C ILE A 209 3.42 -8.58 -9.63
N ASN A 210 3.97 -9.66 -10.20
CA ASN A 210 4.32 -10.90 -9.50
C ASN A 210 5.79 -10.84 -9.09
N ALA A 211 6.09 -11.02 -7.80
CA ALA A 211 7.43 -10.85 -7.24
C ALA A 211 8.26 -12.14 -7.22
N GLY A 212 7.74 -13.24 -7.75
CA GLY A 212 8.46 -14.50 -7.80
C GLY A 212 9.67 -14.47 -8.72
N VAL A 213 9.68 -13.60 -9.73
CA VAL A 213 10.85 -13.34 -10.58
C VAL A 213 10.93 -11.84 -10.83
N MET A 214 11.98 -11.21 -10.31
CA MET A 214 12.20 -9.77 -10.46
C MET A 214 13.66 -9.46 -10.77
N LEU A 215 13.88 -8.56 -11.73
CA LEU A 215 15.20 -8.00 -12.01
C LEU A 215 15.39 -6.70 -11.22
N TRP A 216 16.41 -6.65 -10.37
CA TRP A 216 16.79 -5.48 -9.59
C TRP A 216 18.19 -4.99 -9.97
N GLU A 217 18.41 -3.69 -9.74
CA GLU A 217 19.73 -3.08 -9.69
C GLU A 217 20.05 -2.85 -8.20
N PRO A 218 20.97 -3.63 -7.60
CA PRO A 218 21.30 -3.50 -6.18
C PRO A 218 21.81 -2.10 -5.85
N LYS A 219 21.22 -1.48 -4.82
CA LYS A 219 21.58 -0.15 -4.30
C LYS A 219 21.33 -0.10 -2.80
N THR A 220 22.37 0.12 -2.01
CA THR A 220 22.26 0.19 -0.55
C THR A 220 21.36 1.34 -0.12
N GLU A 221 21.36 2.48 -0.82
CA GLU A 221 20.51 3.62 -0.49
C GLU A 221 19.02 3.32 -0.72
N VAL A 222 18.72 2.45 -1.69
CA VAL A 222 17.35 1.97 -1.93
C VAL A 222 16.95 0.99 -0.82
N LEU A 223 17.84 0.06 -0.47
CA LEU A 223 17.64 -0.87 0.64
C LEU A 223 17.36 -0.11 1.95
N ASP A 224 18.24 0.81 2.34
CA ASP A 224 18.12 1.57 3.59
C ASP A 224 16.80 2.34 3.67
N ALA A 225 16.39 2.95 2.55
CA ALA A 225 15.11 3.63 2.47
C ALA A 225 13.92 2.67 2.59
N MET A 226 13.98 1.48 1.99
CA MET A 226 12.92 0.48 2.15
C MET A 226 12.84 -0.02 3.59
N LEU A 227 13.99 -0.31 4.23
CA LEU A 227 14.04 -0.77 5.61
C LEU A 227 13.48 0.27 6.58
N ALA A 228 13.78 1.55 6.38
CA ALA A 228 13.22 2.65 7.16
C ALA A 228 11.70 2.79 6.97
N GLU A 229 11.21 2.64 5.73
CA GLU A 229 9.77 2.67 5.44
C GLU A 229 9.03 1.51 6.12
N LEU A 230 9.52 0.28 5.99
CA LEU A 230 8.83 -0.91 6.48
C LEU A 230 8.56 -0.91 7.99
N ILE A 231 9.41 -0.26 8.78
CA ILE A 231 9.25 -0.18 10.24
C ILE A 231 8.38 0.99 10.68
N GLU A 232 8.05 1.95 9.81
CA GLU A 232 7.25 3.13 10.13
C GLU A 232 5.74 2.79 10.08
N PRO A 233 5.07 2.59 11.23
CA PRO A 233 3.69 2.09 11.26
C PRO A 233 2.68 3.02 10.60
N TYR A 234 2.98 4.31 10.47
CA TYR A 234 2.10 5.33 9.91
C TYR A 234 2.53 5.82 8.52
N HIS A 235 3.44 5.11 7.84
CA HIS A 235 3.88 5.52 6.51
C HIS A 235 2.69 5.58 5.53
N PRO A 236 2.47 6.70 4.81
CA PRO A 236 1.30 6.87 3.95
C PRO A 236 1.26 5.90 2.76
N GLY A 237 2.40 5.29 2.40
CA GLY A 237 2.50 4.25 1.38
C GLY A 237 2.10 2.84 1.84
N HIS A 238 1.79 2.66 3.14
CA HIS A 238 1.40 1.37 3.69
C HIS A 238 -0.05 1.04 3.36
N VAL A 239 -0.20 0.17 2.35
CA VAL A 239 -1.48 -0.39 1.92
C VAL A 239 -1.47 -1.89 2.20
N ARG A 240 -2.50 -2.36 2.92
CA ARG A 240 -2.68 -3.78 3.21
C ARG A 240 -2.93 -4.57 1.94
N GLY A 241 -2.12 -5.61 1.75
CA GLY A 241 -2.15 -6.48 0.58
C GLY A 241 -2.33 -7.96 0.93
N ASN A 242 -2.68 -8.76 -0.09
CA ASN A 242 -2.67 -10.23 0.03
C ASN A 242 -1.26 -10.81 -0.25
N GLY A 243 -0.39 -10.03 -0.88
CA GLY A 243 1.02 -10.35 -1.07
C GLY A 243 1.83 -9.14 -0.61
N PRO A 244 2.09 -8.99 0.69
CA PRO A 244 2.56 -7.72 1.26
C PRO A 244 3.86 -7.23 0.63
N GLU A 245 4.85 -8.09 0.37
CA GLU A 245 6.10 -7.68 -0.30
C GLU A 245 5.89 -7.33 -1.76
N GLN A 246 5.15 -8.15 -2.50
CA GLN A 246 4.87 -7.91 -3.92
C GLN A 246 4.05 -6.63 -4.15
N ASP A 247 3.05 -6.41 -3.30
CA ASP A 247 2.22 -5.21 -3.33
C ASP A 247 3.06 -4.00 -2.91
N TYR A 248 3.91 -4.13 -1.87
CA TYR A 248 4.87 -3.10 -1.47
C TYR A 248 5.83 -2.71 -2.59
N LEU A 249 6.49 -3.67 -3.25
CA LEU A 249 7.42 -3.41 -4.34
C LEU A 249 6.72 -2.79 -5.55
N SER A 250 5.47 -3.19 -5.84
CA SER A 250 4.66 -2.55 -6.89
C SER A 250 4.46 -1.06 -6.61
N ARG A 251 4.25 -0.67 -5.34
CA ARG A 251 4.02 0.73 -4.94
C ARG A 251 5.30 1.53 -4.86
N TYR A 252 6.33 0.96 -4.24
CA TYR A 252 7.60 1.66 -3.98
C TYR A 252 8.25 2.18 -5.27
N TRP A 253 8.18 1.39 -6.34
CA TRP A 253 8.69 1.78 -7.66
C TRP A 253 7.58 2.22 -8.64
N ALA A 254 6.38 2.57 -8.18
CA ALA A 254 5.28 2.88 -9.10
C ALA A 254 5.54 4.09 -10.03
N ASP A 255 6.39 5.01 -9.58
CA ASP A 255 6.85 6.19 -10.31
C ASP A 255 8.08 5.93 -11.20
N SER A 256 8.72 4.77 -11.02
CA SER A 256 9.86 4.35 -11.82
C SER A 256 9.36 3.73 -13.12
N PRO A 257 10.09 3.90 -14.25
CA PRO A 257 9.76 3.15 -15.44
C PRO A 257 9.99 1.67 -15.11
N TRP A 258 9.06 0.78 -15.44
CA TRP A 258 9.22 -0.68 -15.23
C TRP A 258 9.44 -1.37 -16.57
N SER A 259 10.09 -2.54 -16.57
CA SER A 259 10.10 -3.41 -17.75
C SER A 259 9.23 -4.65 -17.49
N HIS A 260 8.43 -5.05 -18.48
CA HIS A 260 7.58 -6.22 -18.37
C HIS A 260 8.35 -7.52 -18.60
N ILE A 261 8.42 -8.36 -17.58
CA ILE A 261 8.84 -9.76 -17.75
C ILE A 261 7.63 -10.56 -18.25
N GLY A 262 7.78 -11.25 -19.38
CA GLY A 262 6.70 -12.02 -20.01
C GLY A 262 6.27 -13.23 -19.17
N VAL A 263 5.08 -13.74 -19.46
CA VAL A 263 4.48 -14.89 -18.78
C VAL A 263 5.36 -16.14 -18.85
N GLU A 264 6.13 -16.29 -19.92
CA GLU A 264 7.07 -17.39 -20.14
C GLU A 264 8.17 -17.49 -19.07
N TYR A 265 8.55 -16.36 -18.46
CA TYR A 265 9.57 -16.31 -17.40
C TYR A 265 8.97 -16.31 -16.00
N ASN A 266 7.65 -16.45 -15.85
CA ASN A 266 7.00 -16.53 -14.54
C ASN A 266 5.63 -17.23 -14.68
N PHE A 267 5.65 -18.47 -15.19
CA PHE A 267 4.44 -19.20 -15.56
C PHE A 267 3.78 -19.84 -14.34
N GLN A 268 2.79 -19.16 -13.77
CA GLN A 268 2.05 -19.61 -12.60
C GLN A 268 1.04 -20.72 -12.94
N LEU A 269 1.25 -21.94 -12.43
CA LEU A 269 0.42 -23.10 -12.76
C LEU A 269 -1.07 -22.90 -12.42
N HIS A 270 -1.40 -22.39 -11.22
CA HIS A 270 -2.80 -22.18 -10.85
C HIS A 270 -3.55 -21.22 -11.79
N GLN A 271 -2.83 -20.27 -12.41
CA GLN A 271 -3.45 -19.30 -13.31
C GLN A 271 -3.84 -19.91 -14.66
N MET A 272 -3.26 -21.04 -15.08
CA MET A 272 -3.66 -21.69 -16.33
C MET A 272 -5.11 -22.19 -16.28
N TYR A 273 -5.53 -22.71 -15.12
CA TYR A 273 -6.93 -23.09 -14.89
C TYR A 273 -7.86 -21.89 -14.84
N ASN A 274 -7.39 -20.75 -14.31
CA ASN A 274 -8.19 -19.52 -14.32
C ASN A 274 -8.48 -19.02 -15.73
N MET A 275 -7.58 -19.29 -16.68
CA MET A 275 -7.78 -18.89 -18.08
C MET A 275 -8.73 -19.81 -18.84
N LEU A 276 -9.20 -20.91 -18.25
CA LEU A 276 -10.26 -21.74 -18.83
C LEU A 276 -11.66 -21.10 -18.73
N HIS A 277 -11.78 -19.95 -18.06
CA HIS A 277 -13.05 -19.23 -18.00
C HIS A 277 -13.56 -18.92 -19.43
N PRO A 278 -14.84 -19.21 -19.76
CA PRO A 278 -15.37 -19.11 -21.13
C PRO A 278 -15.18 -17.75 -21.81
N HIS A 279 -15.23 -16.65 -21.04
CA HIS A 279 -15.01 -15.30 -21.57
C HIS A 279 -13.57 -14.96 -21.95
N VAL A 280 -12.59 -15.77 -21.53
CA VAL A 280 -11.16 -15.44 -21.72
C VAL A 280 -10.36 -16.55 -22.38
N VAL A 281 -10.86 -17.80 -22.39
CA VAL A 281 -10.12 -18.98 -22.91
C VAL A 281 -9.68 -18.85 -24.37
N HIS A 282 -10.35 -18.03 -25.17
CA HIS A 282 -10.00 -17.82 -26.58
C HIS A 282 -8.96 -16.72 -26.81
N SER A 283 -8.70 -15.87 -25.81
CA SER A 283 -7.88 -14.66 -25.97
C SER A 283 -6.77 -14.50 -24.92
N ALA A 284 -6.85 -15.25 -23.81
CA ALA A 284 -5.87 -15.18 -22.74
C ALA A 284 -4.49 -15.68 -23.21
N GLU A 285 -3.46 -14.87 -22.96
CA GLU A 285 -2.10 -15.14 -23.38
C GLU A 285 -1.57 -16.50 -22.89
N ARG A 286 -1.91 -16.90 -21.65
CA ARG A 286 -1.45 -18.16 -21.04
C ARG A 286 -1.92 -19.40 -21.82
N ILE A 287 -3.03 -19.33 -22.54
CA ILE A 287 -3.54 -20.47 -23.33
C ILE A 287 -2.55 -20.86 -24.44
N LYS A 288 -1.83 -19.89 -25.01
CA LYS A 288 -0.78 -20.16 -26.01
C LYS A 288 0.40 -20.96 -25.46
N PHE A 289 0.61 -20.97 -24.14
CA PHE A 289 1.66 -21.75 -23.47
C PHE A 289 1.17 -23.13 -23.04
N VAL A 290 -0.15 -23.26 -22.88
CA VAL A 290 -0.82 -24.54 -22.65
C VAL A 290 -0.78 -25.41 -23.91
N GLU A 291 -0.79 -24.79 -25.08
CA GLU A 291 -0.65 -25.47 -26.38
C GLU A 291 0.79 -25.90 -26.68
N ASP A 292 1.79 -25.16 -26.18
CA ASP A 292 3.20 -25.43 -26.41
C ASP A 292 4.04 -25.18 -25.14
N PHE A 293 4.34 -26.28 -24.43
CA PHE A 293 5.13 -26.28 -23.20
C PHE A 293 6.55 -25.75 -23.40
N SER A 294 7.14 -25.90 -24.59
CA SER A 294 8.52 -25.46 -24.86
C SER A 294 8.71 -23.95 -24.74
N ARG A 295 7.60 -23.19 -24.80
CA ARG A 295 7.59 -21.74 -24.63
C ARG A 295 7.69 -21.32 -23.17
N ILE A 296 7.49 -22.22 -22.20
CA ILE A 296 7.61 -21.93 -20.77
C ILE A 296 9.08 -22.05 -20.39
N LYS A 297 9.69 -20.93 -19.96
CA LYS A 297 11.10 -20.86 -19.54
C LYS A 297 11.28 -21.00 -18.02
N ILE A 298 10.31 -20.50 -17.25
CA ILE A 298 10.27 -20.64 -15.79
C ILE A 298 8.87 -21.07 -15.36
N ILE A 299 8.80 -22.23 -14.72
CA ILE A 299 7.59 -22.76 -14.10
C ILE A 299 7.53 -22.23 -12.67
N HIS A 300 6.40 -21.63 -12.30
CA HIS A 300 6.19 -21.11 -10.95
C HIS A 300 5.09 -21.92 -10.27
N PHE A 301 5.48 -22.74 -9.30
CA PHE A 301 4.58 -23.54 -8.45
C PHE A 301 3.86 -22.67 -7.40
N SER A 302 3.44 -21.45 -7.77
CA SER A 302 2.72 -20.51 -6.91
C SER A 302 1.28 -20.95 -6.63
N GLY A 303 0.72 -20.38 -5.56
CA GLY A 303 -0.67 -20.58 -5.16
C GLY A 303 -0.74 -21.16 -3.76
N GLU A 304 -1.35 -22.35 -3.67
CA GLU A 304 -1.59 -23.02 -2.40
C GLU A 304 -0.30 -23.59 -1.80
N PRO A 305 -0.10 -23.47 -0.47
CA PRO A 305 1.06 -24.05 0.20
C PRO A 305 1.23 -25.54 -0.09
N ALA A 306 0.14 -26.31 -0.23
CA ALA A 306 0.15 -27.74 -0.52
C ALA A 306 0.56 -28.10 -1.97
N ALA A 307 0.42 -27.16 -2.91
CA ALA A 307 0.71 -27.37 -4.33
C ALA A 307 2.21 -27.23 -4.64
N LYS A 308 3.05 -28.05 -4.01
CA LYS A 308 4.51 -28.03 -4.22
C LYS A 308 5.08 -29.41 -4.50
N PRO A 309 5.94 -29.55 -5.52
CA PRO A 309 6.38 -30.86 -6.00
C PRO A 309 7.24 -31.63 -4.98
N TRP A 310 7.95 -30.92 -4.10
CA TRP A 310 8.72 -31.54 -3.01
C TRP A 310 7.87 -32.31 -2.00
N HIS A 311 6.56 -32.07 -1.92
CA HIS A 311 5.70 -32.86 -1.02
C HIS A 311 5.70 -34.33 -1.41
N ARG A 312 5.67 -34.66 -2.71
CA ARG A 312 5.75 -36.06 -3.15
C ARG A 312 6.98 -36.78 -2.59
N VAL A 313 8.09 -36.05 -2.50
CA VAL A 313 9.40 -36.58 -2.09
C VAL A 313 9.54 -36.65 -0.56
N LEU A 314 9.10 -35.62 0.15
CA LEU A 314 9.42 -35.44 1.57
C LEU A 314 8.28 -35.83 2.53
N ASP A 315 7.06 -35.93 2.02
CA ASP A 315 5.89 -36.19 2.85
C ASP A 315 5.56 -37.68 2.90
N LYS A 316 5.38 -38.18 4.13
CA LYS A 316 5.00 -39.57 4.39
C LYS A 316 3.67 -39.95 3.74
N ARG A 317 2.75 -38.99 3.55
CA ARG A 317 1.46 -39.22 2.85
C ARG A 317 1.67 -39.77 1.45
N TYR A 318 2.73 -39.34 0.77
CA TYR A 318 3.03 -39.73 -0.62
C TYR A 318 4.17 -40.74 -0.72
N ALA A 319 4.58 -41.37 0.39
CA ALA A 319 5.66 -42.36 0.41
C ALA A 319 5.38 -43.60 -0.46
N HIS A 320 4.11 -43.87 -0.78
CA HIS A 320 3.71 -44.93 -1.71
C HIS A 320 3.79 -44.51 -3.19
N LEU A 321 3.96 -43.21 -3.47
CA LEU A 321 4.04 -42.62 -4.81
C LEU A 321 5.47 -42.19 -5.19
N TRP A 322 6.45 -42.34 -4.30
CA TRP A 322 7.86 -42.00 -4.50
C TRP A 322 8.75 -43.13 -3.96
N PRO A 323 9.85 -43.53 -4.64
CA PRO A 323 10.49 -42.90 -5.81
C PRO A 323 9.99 -43.36 -7.18
N GLY A 324 8.99 -44.24 -7.26
CA GLY A 324 8.52 -44.82 -8.52
C GLY A 324 7.94 -43.78 -9.49
N ARG A 325 8.58 -43.62 -10.66
CA ARG A 325 8.13 -42.70 -11.73
C ARG A 325 6.86 -43.20 -12.44
N GLU A 326 6.50 -44.47 -12.25
CA GLU A 326 5.22 -45.04 -12.69
C GLU A 326 4.00 -44.34 -12.07
N HIS A 327 4.16 -43.69 -10.91
CA HIS A 327 3.11 -42.94 -10.21
C HIS A 327 3.02 -41.46 -10.61
N ASP A 328 3.79 -40.99 -11.60
CA ASP A 328 3.83 -39.56 -11.97
C ASP A 328 2.45 -39.02 -12.35
N LYS A 329 1.67 -39.78 -13.12
CA LYS A 329 0.31 -39.39 -13.52
C LYS A 329 -0.67 -39.37 -12.35
N GLU A 330 -0.55 -40.36 -11.47
CA GLU A 330 -1.38 -40.44 -10.26
C GLU A 330 -1.13 -39.22 -9.36
N TYR A 331 0.15 -38.89 -9.12
CA TYR A 331 0.48 -37.70 -8.35
C TYR A 331 0.07 -36.40 -9.05
N ALA A 332 0.21 -36.31 -10.38
CA ALA A 332 -0.24 -35.13 -11.11
C ALA A 332 -1.75 -34.89 -10.97
N ALA A 333 -2.56 -35.94 -10.93
CA ALA A 333 -4.00 -35.83 -10.64
C ALA A 333 -4.25 -35.28 -9.23
N ILE A 334 -3.59 -35.83 -8.21
CA ILE A 334 -3.67 -35.35 -6.82
C ILE A 334 -3.23 -33.88 -6.73
N PHE A 335 -2.15 -33.52 -7.42
CA PHE A 335 -1.62 -32.16 -7.43
C PHE A 335 -2.59 -31.17 -8.10
N ALA A 336 -3.29 -31.58 -9.16
CA ALA A 336 -4.27 -30.75 -9.85
C ALA A 336 -5.42 -30.33 -8.91
N GLU A 337 -5.81 -31.20 -7.99
CA GLU A 337 -6.85 -30.95 -7.01
C GLU A 337 -6.51 -29.83 -6.01
N GLU A 338 -5.25 -29.42 -5.90
CA GLU A 338 -4.86 -28.27 -5.10
C GLU A 338 -5.29 -26.93 -5.72
N PHE A 339 -5.76 -26.92 -6.97
CA PHE A 339 -6.18 -25.71 -7.66
C PHE A 339 -7.70 -25.63 -7.79
N HIS A 340 -8.31 -24.59 -7.23
CA HIS A 340 -9.75 -24.36 -7.35
C HIS A 340 -10.25 -24.35 -8.81
N GLY A 341 -9.48 -23.77 -9.73
CA GLY A 341 -9.86 -23.73 -11.15
C GLY A 341 -9.94 -25.12 -11.81
N TYR A 342 -9.20 -26.12 -11.32
CA TYR A 342 -9.32 -27.51 -11.79
C TYR A 342 -10.70 -28.06 -11.48
N TRP A 343 -11.16 -27.89 -10.24
CA TRP A 343 -12.47 -28.36 -9.79
C TRP A 343 -13.62 -27.72 -10.55
N LEU A 344 -13.51 -26.42 -10.88
CA LEU A 344 -14.55 -25.72 -11.64
C LEU A 344 -14.57 -26.12 -13.12
N TRP A 345 -13.43 -26.10 -13.79
CA TRP A 345 -13.41 -26.15 -15.26
C TRP A 345 -13.07 -27.52 -15.84
N ILE A 346 -12.29 -28.33 -15.12
CA ILE A 346 -11.85 -29.66 -15.57
C ILE A 346 -12.72 -30.75 -14.94
N ALA A 347 -12.68 -30.90 -13.62
CA ALA A 347 -13.48 -31.92 -12.92
C ALA A 347 -14.98 -31.57 -12.94
N ARG A 348 -15.32 -30.28 -13.04
CA ARG A 348 -16.68 -29.74 -12.96
C ARG A 348 -17.41 -30.30 -11.74
N ASP A 349 -16.74 -30.31 -10.60
CA ASP A 349 -17.28 -30.91 -9.38
C ASP A 349 -18.52 -30.14 -8.90
N LYS A 350 -19.55 -30.89 -8.50
CA LYS A 350 -20.82 -30.31 -8.10
C LYS A 350 -20.66 -29.39 -6.90
N SER A 351 -19.95 -29.83 -5.86
CA SER A 351 -19.82 -29.08 -4.61
C SER A 351 -18.97 -27.82 -4.78
N ALA A 352 -17.96 -27.87 -5.66
CA ALA A 352 -17.18 -26.68 -6.04
C ALA A 352 -18.05 -25.63 -6.73
N TRP A 353 -18.93 -26.03 -7.66
CA TRP A 353 -19.86 -25.13 -8.35
C TRP A 353 -20.95 -24.58 -7.44
N ASP A 354 -21.53 -25.41 -6.57
CA ASP A 354 -22.54 -24.99 -5.60
C ASP A 354 -21.98 -23.88 -4.69
N LYS A 355 -20.75 -24.05 -4.18
CA LYS A 355 -20.10 -23.05 -3.32
C LYS A 355 -19.60 -21.83 -4.08
N ALA A 356 -19.20 -21.98 -5.34
CA ALA A 356 -18.84 -20.84 -6.18
C ALA A 356 -20.04 -19.91 -6.44
N ALA A 357 -21.26 -20.45 -6.52
CA ALA A 357 -22.48 -19.64 -6.62
C ALA A 357 -22.77 -18.81 -5.37
N GLU A 358 -22.29 -19.25 -4.19
CA GLU A 358 -22.41 -18.53 -2.91
C GLU A 358 -21.32 -17.45 -2.72
N HIS A 359 -20.15 -17.63 -3.34
CA HIS A 359 -18.98 -16.77 -3.15
C HIS A 359 -18.68 -15.84 -4.34
N LYS A 360 -18.81 -14.52 -4.14
CA LYS A 360 -18.50 -13.46 -5.11
C LYS A 360 -16.98 -13.27 -5.40
N LYS A 361 -16.12 -14.25 -5.15
CA LYS A 361 -14.64 -14.08 -5.14
C LYS A 361 -14.03 -13.96 -6.54
N TRP A 362 -14.71 -14.39 -7.59
CA TRP A 362 -14.27 -14.25 -8.98
C TRP A 362 -14.75 -12.93 -9.57
N ASN A 363 -13.81 -12.01 -9.83
CA ASN A 363 -14.05 -10.81 -10.64
C ASN A 363 -14.48 -11.25 -12.05
N GLY A 364 -15.78 -11.22 -12.34
CA GLY A 364 -16.33 -11.63 -13.64
C GLY A 364 -17.64 -12.40 -13.60
N GLY A 365 -18.12 -12.85 -12.43
CA GLY A 365 -19.46 -13.42 -12.30
C GLY A 365 -19.56 -14.89 -12.71
N LEU A 366 -19.27 -15.79 -11.75
CA LEU A 366 -19.72 -17.19 -11.86
C LEU A 366 -21.26 -17.32 -11.70
N SER A 367 -21.94 -16.23 -11.31
CA SER A 367 -23.38 -16.18 -11.07
C SER A 367 -24.23 -16.39 -12.33
N THR A 368 -23.68 -16.18 -13.52
CA THR A 368 -24.38 -16.47 -14.79
C THR A 368 -24.24 -17.94 -15.17
N PHE A 369 -23.35 -18.70 -14.55
CA PHE A 369 -23.14 -20.11 -14.89
C PHE A 369 -24.00 -21.04 -14.02
N ARG A 370 -24.40 -22.17 -14.60
CA ARG A 370 -25.16 -23.24 -13.96
C ARG A 370 -24.55 -24.58 -14.36
N ARG A 371 -24.28 -25.43 -13.37
CA ARG A 371 -23.97 -26.84 -13.59
C ARG A 371 -25.27 -27.63 -13.42
N MET A 372 -25.69 -28.33 -14.47
CA MET A 372 -26.88 -29.19 -14.42
C MET A 372 -26.58 -30.54 -13.76
N GLU A 373 -27.61 -31.34 -13.49
CA GLU A 373 -27.48 -32.67 -12.86
C GLU A 373 -26.61 -33.63 -13.67
N ASP A 374 -26.68 -33.52 -15.01
CA ASP A 374 -25.86 -34.28 -15.96
C ASP A 374 -24.38 -33.86 -16.00
N GLY A 375 -23.99 -32.84 -15.22
CA GLY A 375 -22.63 -32.31 -15.17
C GLY A 375 -22.26 -31.35 -16.32
N VAL A 376 -23.21 -31.05 -17.21
CA VAL A 376 -23.03 -30.08 -18.29
C VAL A 376 -23.15 -28.67 -17.73
N LEU A 377 -22.25 -27.79 -18.19
CA LEU A 377 -22.23 -26.39 -17.80
C LEU A 377 -23.02 -25.57 -18.82
N TYR A 378 -23.83 -24.65 -18.32
CA TYR A 378 -24.59 -23.67 -19.08
C TYR A 378 -24.30 -22.27 -18.55
N GLU A 379 -24.39 -21.28 -19.42
CA GLU A 379 -24.31 -19.87 -19.10
C GLU A 379 -25.64 -19.20 -19.44
N ASN A 380 -26.21 -18.49 -18.48
CA ASN A 380 -27.32 -17.59 -18.71
C ASN A 380 -26.80 -16.31 -19.40
N VAL A 381 -27.17 -16.15 -20.66
CA VAL A 381 -26.79 -15.03 -21.53
C VAL A 381 -27.91 -14.01 -21.74
N ALA A 382 -28.98 -14.08 -20.94
CA ALA A 382 -30.06 -13.11 -21.02
C ALA A 382 -29.56 -11.70 -20.65
N GLU A 383 -29.83 -10.71 -21.51
CA GLU A 383 -29.54 -9.31 -21.22
C GLU A 383 -30.64 -8.71 -20.34
N ASN A 384 -30.31 -8.35 -19.11
CA ASN A 384 -31.21 -7.58 -18.24
C ASN A 384 -31.32 -6.15 -18.77
N THR A 385 -32.27 -5.91 -19.65
CA THR A 385 -32.63 -4.57 -20.10
C THR A 385 -33.70 -4.03 -19.14
N TYR A 386 -33.41 -2.92 -18.44
CA TYR A 386 -34.39 -2.14 -17.66
C TYR A 386 -35.13 -2.84 -16.49
N GLY A 387 -34.52 -3.82 -15.82
CA GLY A 387 -35.00 -4.28 -14.50
C GLY A 387 -36.25 -5.17 -14.52
N GLU A 388 -36.67 -5.65 -15.68
CA GLU A 388 -37.64 -6.76 -15.79
C GLU A 388 -36.92 -8.11 -15.68
N ALA A 389 -37.61 -9.15 -15.18
CA ALA A 389 -37.09 -10.50 -15.14
C ALA A 389 -37.01 -11.07 -16.56
N ALA A 390 -35.83 -10.99 -17.19
CA ALA A 390 -35.59 -11.62 -18.47
C ALA A 390 -35.67 -13.16 -18.32
N GLU A 391 -36.33 -13.84 -19.28
CA GLU A 391 -36.31 -15.31 -19.35
C GLU A 391 -34.85 -15.80 -19.45
N GLU A 392 -34.50 -16.85 -18.70
CA GLU A 392 -33.13 -17.39 -18.74
C GLU A 392 -32.85 -17.99 -20.13
N ILE A 393 -31.86 -17.43 -20.83
CA ILE A 393 -31.35 -18.00 -22.07
C ILE A 393 -30.09 -18.78 -21.73
N LEU A 394 -30.21 -20.10 -21.63
CA LEU A 394 -29.10 -20.98 -21.26
C LEU A 394 -28.34 -21.44 -22.49
N ARG A 395 -27.10 -20.98 -22.63
CA ARG A 395 -26.15 -21.45 -23.64
C ARG A 395 -25.23 -22.49 -23.03
N ARG A 396 -25.14 -23.67 -23.65
CA ARG A 396 -24.16 -24.69 -23.24
C ARG A 396 -22.73 -24.14 -23.35
N VAL A 397 -21.92 -24.41 -22.32
CA VAL A 397 -20.52 -24.02 -22.24
C VAL A 397 -19.63 -25.17 -22.70
N ASP A 398 -19.06 -25.02 -23.88
CA ASP A 398 -18.07 -25.95 -24.43
C ASP A 398 -16.70 -25.28 -24.46
N LEU A 399 -15.80 -25.75 -23.60
CA LEU A 399 -14.41 -25.29 -23.55
C LEU A 399 -13.60 -25.96 -24.67
N PRO A 400 -12.62 -25.26 -25.29
CA PRO A 400 -11.74 -25.87 -26.28
C PRO A 400 -11.02 -27.10 -25.71
N LYS A 401 -11.09 -28.23 -26.44
CA LYS A 401 -10.36 -29.46 -26.06
C LYS A 401 -8.86 -29.22 -25.98
N THR A 402 -8.31 -28.45 -26.92
CA THR A 402 -6.88 -28.08 -26.94
C THR A 402 -6.45 -27.40 -25.65
N ALA A 403 -7.29 -26.52 -25.09
CA ALA A 403 -7.02 -25.84 -23.82
C ALA A 403 -7.19 -26.77 -22.61
N THR A 404 -8.28 -27.53 -22.54
CA THR A 404 -8.58 -28.40 -21.39
C THR A 404 -7.64 -29.61 -21.28
N GLU A 405 -7.34 -30.28 -22.38
CA GLU A 405 -6.32 -31.34 -22.42
C GLU A 405 -4.91 -30.77 -22.24
N GLY A 406 -4.68 -29.56 -22.75
CA GLY A 406 -3.40 -28.89 -22.65
C GLY A 406 -3.01 -28.55 -21.21
N VAL A 407 -3.94 -28.09 -20.37
CA VAL A 407 -3.59 -27.74 -18.96
C VAL A 407 -3.15 -28.97 -18.18
N THR A 408 -3.78 -30.13 -18.43
CA THR A 408 -3.39 -31.42 -17.85
C THR A 408 -2.00 -31.80 -18.32
N ARG A 409 -1.74 -31.74 -19.63
CA ARG A 409 -0.43 -32.03 -20.21
C ARG A 409 0.67 -31.12 -19.65
N VAL A 410 0.44 -29.81 -19.57
CA VAL A 410 1.41 -28.86 -19.01
C VAL A 410 1.68 -29.13 -17.54
N LEU A 411 0.66 -29.50 -16.75
CA LEU A 411 0.88 -29.89 -15.35
C LEU A 411 1.78 -31.12 -15.25
N GLU A 412 1.45 -32.19 -16.00
CA GLU A 412 2.24 -33.42 -16.03
C GLU A 412 3.68 -33.15 -16.45
N GLN A 413 3.89 -32.38 -17.52
CA GLN A 413 5.22 -32.00 -18.01
C GLN A 413 5.98 -31.13 -17.00
N SER A 414 5.29 -30.23 -16.29
CA SER A 414 5.89 -29.38 -15.26
C SER A 414 6.40 -30.19 -14.08
N LEU A 415 5.60 -31.14 -13.60
CA LEU A 415 5.97 -32.04 -12.51
C LEU A 415 7.07 -33.00 -12.93
N THR A 416 6.97 -33.58 -14.12
CA THR A 416 8.01 -34.44 -14.72
C THR A 416 9.35 -33.69 -14.77
N ALA A 417 9.35 -32.47 -15.31
CA ALA A 417 10.56 -31.65 -15.39
C ALA A 417 11.16 -31.36 -14.01
N TRP A 418 10.33 -31.16 -12.98
CA TRP A 418 10.80 -30.96 -11.61
C TRP A 418 11.41 -32.23 -11.02
N PHE A 419 10.77 -33.39 -11.19
CA PHE A 419 11.29 -34.68 -10.71
C PHE A 419 12.58 -35.08 -11.43
N ASP A 420 12.67 -34.84 -12.74
CA ASP A 420 13.89 -35.05 -13.51
C ASP A 420 15.03 -34.14 -13.01
N ALA A 421 14.72 -32.88 -12.69
CA ALA A 421 15.69 -31.97 -12.10
C ALA A 421 16.13 -32.44 -10.70
N PHE A 422 15.20 -32.93 -9.87
CA PHE A 422 15.51 -33.49 -8.57
C PHE A 422 16.41 -34.74 -8.65
N GLU A 423 16.06 -35.71 -9.49
CA GLU A 423 16.90 -36.90 -9.71
C GLU A 423 18.28 -36.54 -10.27
N SER A 424 18.35 -35.49 -11.11
CA SER A 424 19.60 -34.93 -11.59
C SER A 424 20.44 -34.30 -10.47
N VAL A 425 19.81 -33.63 -9.49
CA VAL A 425 20.50 -33.15 -8.28
C VAL A 425 21.09 -34.32 -7.49
N GLN A 426 20.30 -35.37 -7.25
CA GLN A 426 20.78 -36.55 -6.50
C GLN A 426 21.98 -37.21 -7.20
N SER A 427 21.88 -37.35 -8.52
CA SER A 427 22.93 -37.91 -9.35
C SER A 427 24.20 -37.05 -9.32
N TYR A 428 24.05 -35.73 -9.39
CA TYR A 428 25.16 -34.78 -9.33
C TYR A 428 25.86 -34.77 -7.96
N LEU A 429 25.09 -34.84 -6.87
CA LEU A 429 25.62 -34.82 -5.51
C LEU A 429 26.13 -36.19 -5.03
N GLY A 430 25.71 -37.28 -5.68
CA GLY A 430 26.13 -38.64 -5.36
C GLY A 430 25.55 -39.19 -4.06
N PHE A 431 24.40 -38.67 -3.60
CA PHE A 431 23.70 -39.15 -2.40
C PHE A 431 22.19 -38.93 -2.48
N ASP A 432 21.44 -39.67 -1.67
CA ASP A 432 20.01 -39.44 -1.44
C ASP A 432 19.81 -38.10 -0.71
N VAL A 433 19.22 -37.14 -1.44
CA VAL A 433 19.05 -35.78 -0.94
C VAL A 433 17.97 -35.72 0.13
N ALA A 434 16.90 -36.51 0.02
CA ALA A 434 15.82 -36.54 1.01
C ALA A 434 16.34 -37.07 2.36
N ALA A 435 17.08 -38.18 2.34
CA ALA A 435 17.70 -38.74 3.54
C ALA A 435 18.72 -37.78 4.16
N ARG A 436 19.49 -37.05 3.34
CA ARG A 436 20.43 -36.03 3.84
C ARG A 436 19.73 -34.82 4.45
N LEU A 437 18.62 -34.38 3.89
CA LEU A 437 17.81 -33.30 4.46
C LEU A 437 17.26 -33.69 5.84
N ASP A 438 16.81 -34.94 6.00
CA ASP A 438 16.37 -35.46 7.30
C ASP A 438 17.49 -35.49 8.33
N ALA A 439 18.70 -35.93 7.94
CA ALA A 439 19.86 -35.96 8.83
C ALA A 439 20.42 -34.56 9.15
N ALA A 440 20.23 -33.59 8.26
CA ALA A 440 20.75 -32.22 8.38
C ALA A 440 19.82 -31.28 9.15
N ALA A 441 18.56 -31.64 9.32
CA ALA A 441 17.61 -30.90 10.13
C ALA A 441 17.90 -31.12 11.63
N LEU A 442 17.66 -30.09 12.44
CA LEU A 442 17.75 -30.20 13.89
C LEU A 442 16.73 -31.24 14.41
N PRO A 443 16.98 -31.91 15.55
CA PRO A 443 16.01 -32.79 16.19
C PRO A 443 14.68 -32.04 16.38
N LYS A 444 13.58 -32.67 15.98
CA LYS A 444 12.23 -32.09 15.99
C LYS A 444 11.91 -31.45 17.35
N GLU A 445 11.87 -30.12 17.42
CA GLU A 445 10.67 -29.50 17.99
C GLU A 445 9.68 -29.51 16.85
N GLU A 446 8.60 -30.31 16.94
CA GLU A 446 7.54 -30.23 15.93
C GLU A 446 6.90 -28.84 16.01
N PRO A 447 7.03 -27.97 15.00
CA PRO A 447 6.13 -26.85 14.88
C PRO A 447 4.75 -27.44 14.55
N ALA A 448 3.70 -26.80 15.08
CA ALA A 448 2.30 -27.16 14.92
C ALA A 448 2.00 -27.66 13.50
N GLY A 449 1.28 -28.77 13.42
CA GLY A 449 1.06 -29.59 12.22
C GLY A 449 1.02 -28.82 10.90
N ASP A 450 1.66 -29.41 9.89
CA ASP A 450 1.53 -29.04 8.48
C ASP A 450 0.07 -28.63 8.23
N PRO A 451 -0.21 -27.37 7.85
CA PRO A 451 -1.52 -26.77 8.04
C PRO A 451 -2.58 -27.67 7.44
N GLU A 452 -3.43 -28.22 8.30
CA GLU A 452 -4.62 -28.96 7.91
C GLU A 452 -5.36 -28.11 6.87
N PHE A 453 -5.44 -28.62 5.64
CA PHE A 453 -5.70 -27.92 4.38
C PHE A 453 -6.73 -26.77 4.49
N ALA A 454 -6.26 -25.57 4.85
CA ALA A 454 -7.16 -24.51 5.27
C ALA A 454 -8.17 -24.08 4.21
N TRP A 455 -7.94 -24.32 2.90
CA TRP A 455 -8.95 -24.03 1.89
C TRP A 455 -9.82 -25.24 1.55
N LYS A 456 -9.29 -26.46 1.35
CA LYS A 456 -10.12 -27.66 1.05
C LYS A 456 -11.03 -28.02 2.23
N THR A 457 -10.53 -27.91 3.47
CA THR A 457 -11.32 -28.17 4.68
C THR A 457 -12.41 -27.11 4.85
N THR A 458 -12.08 -25.83 4.70
CA THR A 458 -13.07 -24.73 4.80
C THR A 458 -14.04 -24.72 3.60
N TRP A 459 -13.60 -25.17 2.43
CA TRP A 459 -14.39 -25.16 1.19
C TRP A 459 -15.19 -26.43 0.98
N PHE A 460 -14.80 -27.64 1.39
CA PHE A 460 -15.64 -28.83 1.22
C PHE A 460 -16.39 -29.22 2.50
N LEU A 461 -15.81 -28.98 3.69
CA LEU A 461 -16.34 -29.49 4.97
C LEU A 461 -17.20 -28.48 5.76
N THR A 462 -17.29 -27.20 5.37
CA THR A 462 -18.27 -26.28 5.98
C THR A 462 -19.68 -26.63 5.50
N PRO A 463 -20.63 -27.01 6.40
CA PRO A 463 -22.02 -27.24 6.04
C PRO A 463 -22.64 -25.97 5.47
N PRO A 464 -23.65 -26.05 4.57
CA PRO A 464 -24.40 -24.86 4.19
C PRO A 464 -24.95 -24.21 5.46
N VAL A 465 -24.69 -22.91 5.63
CA VAL A 465 -25.30 -22.15 6.73
C VAL A 465 -26.80 -22.20 6.49
N SER A 466 -27.50 -23.10 7.18
CA SER A 466 -28.95 -23.08 7.23
C SER A 466 -29.34 -21.68 7.70
N ARG A 467 -30.15 -20.96 6.92
CA ARG A 467 -30.74 -19.68 7.32
C ARG A 467 -31.50 -19.91 8.63
N LEU A 468 -30.85 -19.70 9.76
CA LEU A 468 -31.53 -19.55 11.03
C LEU A 468 -32.36 -18.27 10.91
N ALA A 469 -33.66 -18.43 11.13
CA ALA A 469 -34.63 -17.35 11.10
C ALA A 469 -34.13 -16.16 11.93
N PRO A 470 -34.42 -14.92 11.51
CA PRO A 470 -34.01 -13.74 12.27
C PRO A 470 -34.62 -13.84 13.68
N PRO A 471 -33.82 -13.59 14.74
CA PRO A 471 -34.37 -13.55 16.09
C PRO A 471 -35.37 -12.39 16.19
N PRO A 472 -36.44 -12.53 16.98
CA PRO A 472 -37.50 -11.54 17.05
C PRO A 472 -36.98 -10.22 17.62
N GLN A 473 -37.33 -9.12 16.97
CA GLN A 473 -37.13 -7.77 17.49
C GLN A 473 -37.80 -7.66 18.86
N ARG A 474 -37.02 -7.35 19.91
CA ARG A 474 -37.54 -6.75 21.13
C ARG A 474 -36.79 -5.48 21.48
N SER A 475 -37.61 -4.56 21.93
CA SER A 475 -37.45 -3.13 22.14
C SER A 475 -36.61 -2.73 23.34
N ALA A 476 -36.02 -1.54 23.21
CA ALA A 476 -35.91 -0.50 24.23
C ALA A 476 -35.12 -0.77 25.53
N TRP A 477 -34.10 0.08 25.70
CA TRP A 477 -33.78 0.88 26.89
C TRP A 477 -33.81 0.24 28.29
N SER A 478 -32.71 0.53 29.02
CA SER A 478 -32.55 0.61 30.48
C SER A 478 -32.62 -0.71 31.26
N ALA A 479 -31.86 -0.96 32.32
CA ALA A 479 -30.80 -0.24 33.05
C ALA A 479 -30.32 -1.19 34.17
N TRP A 480 -29.13 -0.93 34.74
CA TRP A 480 -28.80 -1.13 36.16
C TRP A 480 -28.65 -2.60 36.67
N GLU A 481 -27.67 -3.01 37.49
CA GLU A 481 -26.61 -2.31 38.24
C GLU A 481 -25.67 -3.36 38.95
N PRO A 482 -24.80 -3.04 39.95
CA PRO A 482 -23.39 -3.42 39.97
C PRO A 482 -22.99 -4.30 41.18
N SER A 483 -21.69 -4.40 41.48
CA SER A 483 -21.17 -5.02 42.72
C SER A 483 -20.20 -4.09 43.46
N PRO A 484 -20.02 -4.26 44.79
CA PRO A 484 -20.22 -3.16 45.72
C PRO A 484 -18.97 -2.74 46.51
N SER A 485 -18.95 -1.47 46.96
CA SER A 485 -18.45 -1.07 48.29
C SER A 485 -18.88 0.36 48.64
N SER A 486 -19.76 0.47 49.65
CA SER A 486 -20.25 1.66 50.37
C SER A 486 -19.17 2.23 51.34
N PRO A 487 -19.35 3.38 52.07
CA PRO A 487 -20.63 3.99 52.45
C PRO A 487 -20.77 5.55 52.55
N THR A 488 -22.02 6.00 52.31
CA THR A 488 -22.83 6.99 53.10
C THR A 488 -22.35 8.46 53.19
N HIS A 489 -23.15 9.54 53.24
CA HIS A 489 -24.54 9.92 53.61
C HIS A 489 -24.87 11.22 52.81
N GLY A 490 -26.09 11.72 52.55
CA GLY A 490 -27.46 11.38 52.93
C GLY A 490 -28.44 12.45 52.38
N ALA A 491 -29.70 12.01 52.19
CA ALA A 491 -30.99 12.74 52.27
C ALA A 491 -31.34 13.95 51.34
N SER A 492 -32.05 13.65 50.22
CA SER A 492 -33.45 14.02 49.84
C SER A 492 -34.34 14.93 50.75
N PRO A 493 -35.54 15.40 50.29
CA PRO A 493 -35.99 15.79 48.93
C PRO A 493 -37.01 16.97 48.86
N THR A 494 -37.53 17.21 47.64
CA THR A 494 -38.83 17.82 47.22
C THR A 494 -39.11 19.32 47.41
N ASN A 495 -39.47 20.00 46.31
CA ASN A 495 -40.84 20.45 46.02
C ASN A 495 -40.93 21.22 44.68
N GLY A 496 -42.05 21.05 43.99
CA GLY A 496 -42.41 21.81 42.80
C GLY A 496 -43.44 22.92 43.07
N ALA A 497 -43.55 23.79 42.05
CA ALA A 497 -44.67 24.63 41.63
C ALA A 497 -44.82 26.11 42.10
N ALA A 498 -44.72 26.97 41.06
CA ALA A 498 -45.50 28.19 40.73
C ALA A 498 -45.14 29.52 41.44
N PRO A 499 -45.52 30.72 40.93
CA PRO A 499 -46.44 31.04 39.82
C PRO A 499 -46.04 32.19 38.85
N THR A 500 -46.97 32.51 37.95
CA THR A 500 -47.04 33.52 36.88
C THR A 500 -47.25 34.98 37.33
N ASN A 501 -46.82 35.97 36.52
CA ASN A 501 -47.57 37.21 36.17
C ASN A 501 -46.84 38.04 35.10
N GLY A 502 -47.59 38.69 34.19
CA GLY A 502 -47.07 39.39 33.01
C GLY A 502 -47.15 40.92 33.04
N ALA A 503 -46.49 41.58 32.08
CA ALA A 503 -46.88 42.85 31.45
C ALA A 503 -45.91 43.30 30.32
N ALA A 504 -46.51 43.86 29.25
CA ALA A 504 -46.01 44.75 28.18
C ALA A 504 -45.12 44.20 27.02
N PRO A 505 -45.43 44.57 25.75
CA PRO A 505 -44.76 44.04 24.56
C PRO A 505 -43.45 44.78 24.29
N THR A 506 -42.33 44.06 24.28
CA THR A 506 -41.05 44.55 23.76
C THR A 506 -41.08 44.42 22.22
N PRO A 507 -40.56 45.40 21.46
CA PRO A 507 -40.67 45.40 20.01
C PRO A 507 -39.97 44.16 19.47
N ALA A 508 -40.58 43.53 18.46
CA ALA A 508 -40.05 42.34 17.82
C ALA A 508 -38.56 42.53 17.54
N ARG A 509 -37.71 41.89 18.35
CA ARG A 509 -36.30 41.73 18.06
C ARG A 509 -36.31 40.86 16.82
N ALA A 510 -36.18 41.48 15.65
CA ALA A 510 -35.92 40.78 14.40
C ALA A 510 -34.80 39.80 14.73
N ARG A 511 -35.13 38.51 14.77
CA ARG A 511 -34.13 37.46 14.92
C ARG A 511 -33.26 37.59 13.68
N GLN A 512 -32.15 38.33 13.79
CA GLN A 512 -31.09 38.25 12.81
C GLN A 512 -30.76 36.77 12.70
N GLY A 513 -31.02 36.19 11.53
CA GLY A 513 -30.65 34.81 11.26
C GLY A 513 -29.14 34.61 11.51
N PRO A 514 -28.69 33.36 11.69
CA PRO A 514 -27.28 33.09 11.85
C PRO A 514 -26.49 33.73 10.69
N GLN A 515 -25.52 34.58 11.03
CA GLN A 515 -24.62 35.24 10.07
C GLN A 515 -23.95 34.18 9.18
N PRO A 516 -23.72 34.46 7.88
CA PRO A 516 -23.01 33.55 7.00
C PRO A 516 -21.60 33.27 7.55
N ARG A 517 -21.15 32.02 7.41
CA ARG A 517 -19.84 31.56 7.89
C ARG A 517 -19.21 30.63 6.87
N ILE A 518 -17.87 30.63 6.83
CA ILE A 518 -17.11 29.61 6.13
C ILE A 518 -17.12 28.33 6.97
N GLN A 519 -17.51 27.23 6.35
CA GLN A 519 -17.48 25.90 6.95
C GLN A 519 -16.57 25.01 6.12
N TYR A 520 -15.88 24.09 6.82
CA TYR A 520 -15.02 23.09 6.20
C TYR A 520 -15.65 21.72 6.39
N ARG A 521 -15.70 20.92 5.31
CA ARG A 521 -16.10 19.52 5.34
C ARG A 521 -14.98 18.66 4.81
N ASN A 522 -14.71 17.55 5.51
CA ASN A 522 -13.77 16.57 5.04
C ASN A 522 -14.53 15.56 4.16
N GLU A 523 -14.28 15.60 2.86
CA GLU A 523 -14.90 14.70 1.89
C GLU A 523 -13.82 14.21 0.92
N GLY A 524 -13.62 12.89 0.86
CA GLY A 524 -12.56 12.28 0.05
C GLY A 524 -11.13 12.63 0.52
N GLY A 525 -10.95 12.98 1.80
CA GLY A 525 -9.64 13.38 2.36
C GLY A 525 -9.25 14.83 2.07
N TRP A 526 -10.08 15.56 1.32
CA TRP A 526 -9.92 16.98 1.05
C TRP A 526 -10.77 17.80 2.03
N MET A 527 -10.22 18.92 2.49
CA MET A 527 -10.97 19.94 3.22
C MET A 527 -11.68 20.83 2.20
N HIS A 528 -12.99 20.67 2.05
CA HIS A 528 -13.83 21.49 1.19
C HIS A 528 -14.34 22.70 1.96
N GLU A 529 -14.07 23.88 1.42
CA GLU A 529 -14.58 25.16 1.93
C GLU A 529 -15.93 25.48 1.28
N PHE A 530 -16.95 25.81 2.07
CA PHE A 530 -18.22 26.33 1.56
C PHE A 530 -18.79 27.42 2.47
N ILE A 531 -19.54 28.36 1.90
CA ILE A 531 -20.22 29.43 2.63
C ILE A 531 -21.60 28.91 3.04
N SER A 532 -21.85 28.74 4.34
CA SER A 532 -23.18 28.39 4.82
C SER A 532 -24.07 29.65 4.84
N ASN A 533 -25.00 29.77 3.89
CA ASN A 533 -26.02 30.82 3.88
C ASN A 533 -27.41 30.21 4.20
N ARG A 534 -28.12 30.75 5.20
CA ARG A 534 -29.53 30.37 5.51
C ARG A 534 -30.53 31.47 5.13
N GLY A 535 -30.10 32.52 4.42
CA GLY A 535 -30.92 33.63 3.93
C GLY A 535 -31.15 33.60 2.41
N ALA A 536 -32.27 34.17 1.98
CA ALA A 536 -32.74 34.13 0.59
C ALA A 536 -31.89 34.98 -0.38
N GLY A 537 -31.39 34.35 -1.46
CA GLY A 537 -31.17 35.01 -2.75
C GLY A 537 -29.88 35.82 -3.00
N GLU A 538 -29.14 36.24 -1.97
CA GLU A 538 -27.92 37.04 -2.18
C GLU A 538 -26.71 36.17 -2.55
N LYS A 539 -25.99 36.54 -3.64
CA LYS A 539 -24.76 35.89 -4.07
C LYS A 539 -23.63 36.27 -3.11
N MET A 540 -23.13 35.30 -2.36
CA MET A 540 -22.01 35.48 -1.42
C MET A 540 -20.70 35.05 -2.07
N THR A 541 -19.64 35.85 -1.90
CA THR A 541 -18.26 35.50 -2.24
C THR A 541 -17.42 35.46 -0.96
N LYS A 542 -16.09 35.41 -1.08
CA LYS A 542 -15.18 35.43 0.06
C LYS A 542 -14.07 36.46 -0.14
N ALA A 543 -13.61 37.02 0.97
CA ALA A 543 -12.31 37.66 1.05
C ALA A 543 -11.35 36.72 1.77
N SER A 544 -10.10 36.65 1.34
CA SER A 544 -9.11 35.74 1.90
C SER A 544 -7.77 36.44 2.10
N VAL A 545 -7.03 36.00 3.11
CA VAL A 545 -5.65 36.42 3.35
C VAL A 545 -4.79 35.17 3.51
N VAL A 546 -3.66 35.15 2.82
CA VAL A 546 -2.60 34.16 2.98
C VAL A 546 -1.27 34.87 3.17
N CYS A 547 -0.47 34.40 4.13
CA CYS A 547 0.83 34.98 4.39
C CYS A 547 1.87 33.90 4.68
N SER A 548 3.12 34.21 4.34
CA SER A 548 4.27 33.33 4.53
C SER A 548 5.37 34.06 5.30
N ALA A 549 5.89 33.41 6.35
CA ALA A 549 7.07 33.81 7.09
C ALA A 549 8.31 32.94 6.75
N ARG A 550 8.21 32.12 5.70
CA ARG A 550 9.29 31.24 5.25
C ARG A 550 10.41 32.07 4.63
N GLN A 551 11.64 31.85 5.11
CA GLN A 551 12.82 32.58 4.66
C GLN A 551 13.07 32.44 3.14
N GLY A 552 13.17 33.57 2.44
CA GLY A 552 13.35 33.63 0.99
C GLY A 552 12.05 33.42 0.19
N SER A 553 10.90 33.43 0.86
CA SER A 553 9.57 33.30 0.26
C SER A 553 8.53 33.96 1.16
N GLU A 554 8.90 35.07 1.79
CA GLU A 554 8.00 35.92 2.56
C GLU A 554 7.03 36.62 1.62
N PHE A 555 5.74 36.55 1.94
CA PHE A 555 4.72 37.28 1.22
C PHE A 555 3.48 37.49 2.08
N VAL A 556 2.68 38.48 1.70
CA VAL A 556 1.31 38.68 2.15
C VAL A 556 0.44 38.88 0.92
N LEU A 557 -0.66 38.15 0.82
CA LEU A 557 -1.62 38.28 -0.26
C LEU A 557 -3.04 38.35 0.33
N PHE A 558 -3.72 39.44 0.02
CA PHE A 558 -5.16 39.60 0.25
C PHE A 558 -5.89 39.48 -1.09
N THR A 559 -6.96 38.71 -1.10
CA THR A 559 -7.84 38.56 -2.26
C THR A 559 -9.26 38.92 -1.85
N GLU A 560 -9.91 39.83 -2.58
CA GLU A 560 -11.33 40.14 -2.44
C GLU A 560 -11.97 40.31 -3.82
N ASP A 561 -13.07 39.61 -4.08
CA ASP A 561 -13.87 39.73 -5.30
C ASP A 561 -13.07 39.79 -6.63
N GLY A 562 -12.02 38.96 -6.75
CA GLY A 562 -11.15 38.88 -7.92
C GLY A 562 -10.04 39.95 -8.00
N SER A 563 -9.91 40.81 -6.99
CA SER A 563 -8.81 41.77 -6.83
C SER A 563 -7.79 41.27 -5.80
N ASP A 564 -6.51 41.45 -6.12
CA ASP A 564 -5.39 41.02 -5.28
C ASP A 564 -4.57 42.23 -4.79
N ALA A 565 -4.20 42.23 -3.51
CA ALA A 565 -3.19 43.12 -2.95
C ALA A 565 -2.07 42.28 -2.34
N ARG A 566 -0.85 42.47 -2.83
CA ARG A 566 0.29 41.61 -2.52
C ARG A 566 1.52 42.42 -2.13
N GLU A 567 2.25 41.91 -1.13
CA GLU A 567 3.59 42.35 -0.74
C GLU A 567 4.51 41.13 -0.70
N ASP A 568 5.75 41.26 -1.16
CA ASP A 568 6.72 40.15 -1.27
C ASP A 568 8.09 40.52 -0.67
N GLY A 569 8.86 39.51 -0.29
CA GLY A 569 10.24 39.67 0.18
C GLY A 569 10.33 40.28 1.58
N ASP A 570 11.44 40.98 1.85
CA ASP A 570 11.69 41.57 3.18
C ASP A 570 10.62 42.59 3.60
N GLU A 571 9.95 43.23 2.63
CA GLU A 571 8.88 44.19 2.86
C GLU A 571 7.58 43.53 3.33
N ALA A 572 7.42 42.21 3.16
CA ALA A 572 6.27 41.44 3.63
C ALA A 572 6.34 41.06 5.13
N ARG A 573 7.33 41.55 5.87
CA ARG A 573 7.48 41.32 7.33
C ARG A 573 6.82 42.45 8.11
N GLY A 574 5.84 42.13 8.96
CA GLY A 574 5.10 43.15 9.71
C GLY A 574 3.66 42.76 9.99
N VAL A 575 2.82 43.77 10.22
CA VAL A 575 1.36 43.63 10.32
C VAL A 575 0.72 44.30 9.13
N PHE A 576 -0.14 43.59 8.45
CA PHE A 576 -0.90 44.07 7.30
C PHE A 576 -2.37 43.88 7.60
N ALA A 577 -3.17 44.89 7.33
CA ALA A 577 -4.61 44.78 7.44
C ALA A 577 -5.28 45.29 6.17
N LYS A 578 -6.45 44.73 5.89
CA LYS A 578 -7.31 45.17 4.80
C LYS A 578 -8.75 45.18 5.30
N VAL A 579 -9.39 46.34 5.22
CA VAL A 579 -10.85 46.46 5.31
C VAL A 579 -11.38 46.16 3.91
N VAL A 580 -12.40 45.32 3.80
CA VAL A 580 -12.94 44.93 2.49
C VAL A 580 -13.41 46.16 1.73
N GLY A 581 -13.00 46.28 0.46
CA GLY A 581 -13.24 47.45 -0.38
C GLY A 581 -12.30 48.62 -0.17
N GLN A 582 -11.29 48.49 0.72
CA GLN A 582 -10.24 49.49 0.92
C GLN A 582 -8.86 48.93 0.52
N PRO A 583 -7.87 49.79 0.19
CA PRO A 583 -6.50 49.34 -0.04
C PRO A 583 -5.89 48.61 1.16
N MET A 584 -4.97 47.69 0.90
CA MET A 584 -4.16 47.06 1.94
C MET A 584 -3.34 48.13 2.67
N ARG A 585 -3.28 48.02 4.01
CA ARG A 585 -2.51 48.91 4.88
C ARG A 585 -1.42 48.14 5.63
N PRO A 586 -0.13 48.42 5.37
CA PRO A 586 0.95 47.97 6.25
C PRO A 586 1.01 48.85 7.51
N PHE A 587 1.31 48.24 8.66
CA PHE A 587 1.62 48.94 9.91
C PHE A 587 3.10 48.83 10.23
N SER A 588 3.71 49.99 10.46
CA SER A 588 5.09 50.10 10.95
C SER A 588 5.10 49.97 12.48
N LEU A 589 5.85 48.99 12.99
CA LEU A 589 5.97 48.72 14.43
C LEU A 589 7.36 49.11 14.95
N ARG A 590 7.78 50.34 14.66
CA ARG A 590 9.07 50.86 15.15
C ARG A 590 9.08 50.80 16.68
N ASP A 591 10.16 50.25 17.23
CA ASP A 591 10.39 50.09 18.67
C ASP A 591 9.30 49.29 19.43
N GLY A 592 8.49 48.51 18.71
CA GLY A 592 7.40 47.70 19.28
C GLY A 592 6.18 48.52 19.75
N ASP A 593 6.04 49.77 19.26
CA ASP A 593 4.85 50.58 19.47
C ASP A 593 3.68 50.06 18.61
N VAL A 594 2.54 49.81 19.27
CA VAL A 594 1.30 49.32 18.64
C VAL A 594 0.19 50.39 18.64
N SER A 595 0.48 51.62 19.07
CA SER A 595 -0.49 52.70 19.20
C SER A 595 -1.19 53.04 17.88
N ALA A 596 -0.48 52.92 16.75
CA ALA A 596 -1.07 53.12 15.42
C ALA A 596 -2.15 52.08 15.09
N ILE A 597 -2.03 50.86 15.62
CA ILE A 597 -3.02 49.79 15.50
C ILE A 597 -4.19 50.08 16.44
N ASP A 598 -3.94 50.49 17.68
CA ASP A 598 -5.01 50.87 18.62
C ASP A 598 -5.89 52.00 18.06
N ILE A 599 -5.26 53.04 17.50
CA ILE A 599 -5.96 54.14 16.83
C ILE A 599 -6.76 53.61 15.65
N TRP A 600 -6.18 52.78 14.80
CA TRP A 600 -6.88 52.22 13.65
C TRP A 600 -8.08 51.35 14.05
N VAL A 601 -7.89 50.45 15.02
CA VAL A 601 -8.94 49.59 15.58
C VAL A 601 -10.11 50.43 16.11
N SER A 602 -9.81 51.53 16.82
CA SER A 602 -10.85 52.42 17.38
C SER A 602 -11.68 53.17 16.32
N ASN A 603 -11.18 53.28 15.08
CA ASN A 603 -11.85 53.98 13.98
C ASN A 603 -12.64 53.05 13.04
N LEU A 604 -12.61 51.73 13.25
CA LEU A 604 -13.38 50.78 12.46
C LEU A 604 -14.85 50.78 12.87
N ALA A 605 -15.75 50.80 11.89
CA ALA A 605 -17.18 50.79 12.12
C ALA A 605 -17.67 49.37 12.40
N LYS A 606 -18.72 49.26 13.23
CA LYS A 606 -19.41 47.98 13.42
C LYS A 606 -19.99 47.51 12.09
N GLY A 607 -19.64 46.30 11.68
CA GLY A 607 -20.03 45.75 10.38
C GLY A 607 -18.91 45.74 9.34
N ASP A 608 -17.80 46.44 9.56
CA ASP A 608 -16.64 46.36 8.69
C ASP A 608 -16.11 44.92 8.63
N VAL A 609 -15.81 44.43 7.44
CA VAL A 609 -15.16 43.12 7.23
C VAL A 609 -13.67 43.35 7.10
N VAL A 610 -12.89 42.66 7.93
CA VAL A 610 -11.46 42.94 8.10
C VAL A 610 -10.66 41.64 8.01
N LEU A 611 -9.55 41.71 7.28
CA LEU A 611 -8.52 40.68 7.16
C LEU A 611 -7.20 41.21 7.72
N ILE A 612 -6.44 40.37 8.42
CA ILE A 612 -5.15 40.72 9.03
C ILE A 612 -4.14 39.60 8.78
N ALA A 613 -2.93 39.98 8.35
CA ALA A 613 -1.75 39.12 8.32
C ALA A 613 -0.68 39.65 9.27
N ILE A 614 -0.03 38.76 10.01
CA ILE A 614 1.12 39.05 10.88
C ILE A 614 2.25 38.11 10.46
N VAL A 615 3.40 38.67 10.07
CA VAL A 615 4.50 37.91 9.46
C VAL A 615 5.83 38.27 10.12
N GLY A 616 6.51 37.27 10.65
CA GLY A 616 7.92 37.35 11.03
C GLY A 616 8.24 38.25 12.23
N LEU A 617 7.26 38.47 13.12
CA LEU A 617 7.39 39.23 14.37
C LEU A 617 7.77 38.32 15.56
N SER A 618 8.35 38.90 16.62
CA SER A 618 8.66 38.16 17.84
C SER A 618 7.39 37.81 18.62
N ALA A 619 7.45 36.71 19.39
CA ALA A 619 6.34 36.26 20.23
C ALA A 619 5.86 37.34 21.22
N GLU A 620 6.77 38.16 21.75
CA GLU A 620 6.43 39.28 22.65
C GLU A 620 5.62 40.36 21.93
N LEU A 621 5.99 40.69 20.70
CA LEU A 621 5.29 41.70 19.90
C LEU A 621 3.93 41.17 19.42
N ILE A 622 3.86 39.90 19.01
CA ILE A 622 2.60 39.22 18.67
C ILE A 622 1.63 39.28 19.87
N LYS A 623 2.11 39.00 21.09
CA LYS A 623 1.28 39.09 22.29
C LYS A 623 0.70 40.49 22.51
N LYS A 624 1.50 41.55 22.34
CA LYS A 624 1.03 42.94 22.44
C LYS A 624 0.00 43.26 21.35
N LEU A 625 0.27 42.84 20.12
CA LEU A 625 -0.61 43.06 18.97
C LEU A 625 -1.97 42.37 19.14
N LEU A 626 -2.01 41.13 19.62
CA LEU A 626 -3.27 40.41 19.83
C LEU A 626 -4.14 41.08 20.90
N VAL A 627 -3.54 41.76 21.88
CA VAL A 627 -4.29 42.59 22.84
C VAL A 627 -4.91 43.79 22.13
N SER A 628 -4.14 44.53 21.33
CA SER A 628 -4.62 45.67 20.53
C SER A 628 -5.70 45.30 19.51
N LEU A 629 -5.63 44.09 18.92
CA LEU A 629 -6.59 43.60 17.94
C LEU A 629 -7.83 42.94 18.55
N SER A 630 -7.79 42.57 19.83
CA SER A 630 -8.90 41.90 20.52
C SER A 630 -10.24 42.64 20.49
N PRO A 631 -10.32 44.00 20.45
CA PRO A 631 -11.59 44.70 20.31
C PRO A 631 -12.33 44.41 19.00
N LEU A 632 -11.62 43.96 17.95
CA LEU A 632 -12.24 43.55 16.69
C LEU A 632 -12.93 42.18 16.79
N GLY A 633 -12.55 41.38 17.78
CA GLY A 633 -12.90 39.96 17.91
C GLY A 633 -11.73 39.01 17.65
N VAL A 634 -10.52 39.51 17.34
CA VAL A 634 -9.33 38.66 17.17
C VAL A 634 -9.02 37.92 18.48
N PRO A 635 -8.79 36.59 18.45
CA PRO A 635 -8.43 35.85 19.66
C PRO A 635 -7.16 36.39 20.32
N SER A 636 -7.23 36.69 21.62
CA SER A 636 -6.08 37.13 22.42
C SER A 636 -5.26 35.98 23.03
N GLY A 637 -5.74 34.74 22.89
CA GLY A 637 -5.22 33.52 23.51
C GLY A 637 -3.85 33.07 22.97
N PRO A 638 -3.18 32.10 23.63
CA PRO A 638 -1.78 31.84 23.40
C PRO A 638 -1.53 31.33 21.98
N VAL A 639 -0.62 32.01 21.29
CA VAL A 639 -0.03 31.53 20.04
C VAL A 639 1.28 30.84 20.40
N ALA A 640 1.52 29.66 19.84
CA ALA A 640 2.75 28.93 20.07
C ALA A 640 3.97 29.82 19.70
N PRO A 641 5.02 29.90 20.53
CA PRO A 641 6.16 30.81 20.31
C PRO A 641 6.86 30.64 18.95
N GLU A 642 6.78 29.43 18.39
CA GLU A 642 7.34 29.04 17.11
C GLU A 642 6.52 29.51 15.90
N CYS A 643 5.26 29.91 16.07
CA CYS A 643 4.43 30.43 14.98
C CYS A 643 4.91 31.80 14.52
N ARG A 644 5.20 31.92 13.23
CA ARG A 644 5.75 33.14 12.61
C ARG A 644 4.84 33.75 11.57
N ALA A 645 3.82 33.03 11.11
CA ALA A 645 2.79 33.51 10.21
C ALA A 645 1.42 33.38 10.89
N LEU A 646 0.66 34.47 10.98
CA LEU A 646 -0.71 34.47 11.47
C LEU A 646 -1.61 35.16 10.44
N ALA A 647 -2.76 34.55 10.19
CA ALA A 647 -3.81 35.06 9.33
C ALA A 647 -5.12 35.03 10.10
N THR A 648 -5.87 36.13 10.07
CA THR A 648 -7.16 36.20 10.76
C THR A 648 -8.14 37.10 10.01
N GLY A 649 -9.43 36.78 10.08
CA GLY A 649 -10.46 37.60 9.47
C GLY A 649 -11.81 37.47 10.16
N GLY A 650 -12.57 38.57 10.14
CA GLY A 650 -13.95 38.58 10.59
C GLY A 650 -14.64 39.92 10.41
N THR A 651 -15.88 39.99 10.91
CA THR A 651 -16.67 41.23 10.93
C THR A 651 -16.52 41.91 12.28
N VAL A 652 -16.28 43.21 12.29
CA VAL A 652 -16.16 44.01 13.53
C VAL A 652 -17.48 44.00 14.29
N GLN A 653 -17.51 43.28 15.41
CA GLN A 653 -18.70 43.13 16.26
C GLN A 653 -18.30 43.04 17.74
N SER A 654 -19.09 43.70 18.61
CA SER A 654 -18.75 43.91 20.03
C SER A 654 -18.81 42.68 20.94
N SER A 655 -19.18 41.49 20.45
CA SER A 655 -19.47 40.33 21.30
C SER A 655 -19.02 38.96 20.76
N THR A 656 -18.27 38.92 19.65
CA THR A 656 -17.99 37.65 18.97
C THR A 656 -16.51 37.51 18.65
N THR A 657 -15.88 36.45 19.17
CA THR A 657 -14.52 36.06 18.76
C THR A 657 -14.54 35.56 17.32
N TRP A 658 -13.59 36.03 16.51
CA TRP A 658 -13.40 35.56 15.15
C TRP A 658 -12.98 34.08 15.17
N SER A 659 -13.54 33.32 14.24
CA SER A 659 -13.30 31.87 14.11
C SER A 659 -12.44 31.53 12.89
N SER A 660 -12.22 32.49 11.99
CA SER A 660 -11.34 32.32 10.83
C SER A 660 -9.95 32.83 11.19
N THR A 661 -9.22 32.03 11.95
CA THR A 661 -7.90 32.37 12.49
C THR A 661 -6.96 31.17 12.30
N HIS A 662 -5.76 31.41 11.78
CA HIS A 662 -4.73 30.39 11.60
C HIS A 662 -3.37 30.96 12.01
N ALA A 663 -2.64 30.23 12.84
CA ALA A 663 -1.25 30.52 13.20
C ALA A 663 -0.39 29.31 12.80
N SER A 664 0.73 29.55 12.13
CA SER A 664 1.63 28.51 11.62
C SER A 664 3.10 28.93 11.73
N LEU A 665 3.99 27.94 11.64
CA LEU A 665 5.44 28.14 11.57
C LEU A 665 5.86 28.89 10.31
N ASP A 666 5.16 28.64 9.19
CA ASP A 666 5.57 29.07 7.87
C ASP A 666 4.47 29.79 7.08
N VAL A 667 3.29 29.22 6.91
CA VAL A 667 2.20 29.77 6.10
C VAL A 667 0.87 29.74 6.85
N ALA A 668 0.17 30.87 6.90
CA ALA A 668 -1.16 30.98 7.48
C ALA A 668 -2.18 31.46 6.46
N TYR A 669 -3.43 31.03 6.63
CA TYR A 669 -4.56 31.35 5.74
C TYR A 669 -5.82 31.60 6.58
N ALA A 670 -6.56 32.65 6.24
CA ALA A 670 -7.87 32.95 6.79
C ALA A 670 -8.80 33.49 5.71
N THR A 671 -10.10 33.32 5.93
CA THR A 671 -11.14 33.69 4.95
C THR A 671 -12.44 34.12 5.62
N VAL A 672 -13.17 35.04 5.01
CA VAL A 672 -14.44 35.56 5.50
C VAL A 672 -15.44 35.66 4.37
N PRO A 673 -16.74 35.36 4.61
CA PRO A 673 -17.77 35.57 3.61
C PRO A 673 -18.04 37.07 3.45
N ILE A 674 -18.23 37.52 2.20
CA ILE A 674 -18.64 38.88 1.86
C ILE A 674 -19.80 38.83 0.86
N LEU A 675 -20.58 39.91 0.77
CA LEU A 675 -21.55 40.07 -0.29
C LEU A 675 -20.80 40.30 -1.61
N ALA A 676 -21.23 39.66 -2.69
CA ALA A 676 -20.73 40.00 -4.03
C ALA A 676 -21.04 41.49 -4.31
N ALA A 677 -20.07 42.24 -4.84
CA ALA A 677 -20.40 43.55 -5.39
C ALA A 677 -21.37 43.37 -6.57
N GLU A 678 -22.41 44.21 -6.67
CA GLU A 678 -23.29 44.25 -7.85
C GLU A 678 -22.58 44.81 -9.08
#